data_AF-A0A7S4EHP0-F1
#
_entry.id   AF-A0A7S4EHP0-F1
#
_cell.length_a   1.000
_cell.length_b   1.000
_cell.length_c   1.000
_cell.angle_alpha   90.00
_cell.angle_beta   90.00
_cell.angle_gamma   90.00
#
_symmetry.space_group_name_H-M   'P 1'
#
loop_
_entity.id
_entity.type
_entity.pdbx_description
1 polymer ?
#
loop_
_entity_poly.entity_id
_entity_poly.type
_entity_poly.pdbx_seq_one_letter_code
_entity_poly.pdbx_strand_id
1 'polypeptide(L)'
;MKTLGKVLNKGDRVSLAGLHTMGMNGKKGTIVSLPNDDSSKGEGRYGVWVDGSKNPIAIKATNIVTGACEGSEEVISKAKTSPFADTNDQAFQTPFQKGDRVTLVGLKASELNGKRGFIISPSNPANENRYGVRVDGIRKPMGIKPPNFRPVVKTTRELKKEYDEAKSCVEYNDNETLNADFLKMMRMMKNTYETEENQIKIYGRKIEPLPDFRLELINEGGFPKAINYTWANNYLCQVYEQECNLPHMFELVFNSPEYKACPKDLLKRLGTNHPSKLSWYFCAGPGDIFNKRITTHHANCLRYSYSNQAYKREKLYEGKTHVAVGFVDLGFLLAADLVGSGESPLRLIGIDSSAYVVAKTSLIWELIQHAGLISNTKERNLYKWRIVQVWFSTTWSEGTESAVKAALSSLLSSPAKSSKSEVRMILEHWYRASSISLKKAREKVQTLKDSDETTIGLLMKKRDRISMANYQLTGDFGVRNPICGSIVLLDCPDGTPPPVSNETVFSALPFKEVMKIANLDSHTTIVGAAETYALAGITKLMSWSGSNRIDVDLRCAMVQDAIDEIASERPWTMSWSNVLDYIDCSEFHKIARECSKHGDTTHYGYSMNWTVDVWGTCLFDYRDKNNTEYRKKLMDASKDLQQRSYEMLGWESYFRFPLPQNPLNTVARYLVPQHYEK
;
A
#
# COMPACT_ATOMS: atom_id res chain seq x y z
N MET A 1 0.86 -38.12 16.69
CA MET A 1 0.96 -39.48 16.12
C MET A 1 2.03 -39.48 15.03
N LYS A 2 3.17 -40.14 15.25
CA LYS A 2 4.18 -40.38 14.21
C LYS A 2 3.70 -41.57 13.37
N THR A 3 3.16 -41.31 12.18
CA THR A 3 2.88 -42.37 11.21
C THR A 3 4.21 -42.96 10.76
N LEU A 4 4.40 -44.26 10.99
CA LEU A 4 5.48 -45.06 10.39
C LEU A 4 5.44 -44.83 8.88
N GLY A 5 6.49 -44.21 8.35
CA GLY A 5 6.61 -43.90 6.92
C GLY A 5 6.62 -45.20 6.12
N LYS A 6 5.59 -45.40 5.30
CA LYS A 6 5.55 -46.49 4.33
C LYS A 6 6.78 -46.37 3.43
N VAL A 7 7.57 -47.43 3.33
CA VAL A 7 8.76 -47.47 2.46
C VAL A 7 8.28 -47.35 1.02
N LEU A 8 8.76 -46.33 0.32
CA LEU A 8 8.45 -46.02 -1.07
C LEU A 8 9.44 -46.73 -1.99
N ASN A 9 8.92 -47.48 -2.97
CA ASN A 9 9.71 -48.23 -3.95
C ASN A 9 9.57 -47.61 -5.36
N LYS A 10 10.54 -47.92 -6.23
CA LYS A 10 10.44 -47.61 -7.66
C LYS A 10 9.23 -48.33 -8.25
N GLY A 11 8.41 -47.60 -9.01
CA GLY A 11 7.13 -48.07 -9.54
C GLY A 11 5.91 -47.68 -8.72
N ASP A 12 6.08 -47.19 -7.48
CA ASP A 12 4.95 -46.77 -6.65
C ASP A 12 4.23 -45.56 -7.24
N ARG A 13 2.89 -45.64 -7.25
CA ARG A 13 2.01 -44.51 -7.60
C ARG A 13 1.82 -43.61 -6.40
N VAL A 14 2.05 -42.32 -6.60
CA VAL A 14 2.06 -41.32 -5.54
C VAL A 14 1.31 -40.07 -5.96
N SER A 15 0.79 -39.33 -4.98
CA SER A 15 0.25 -37.99 -5.18
C SER A 15 1.13 -36.95 -4.51
N LEU A 16 1.30 -35.79 -5.15
CA LEU A 16 2.14 -34.72 -4.65
C LEU A 16 1.36 -33.77 -3.75
N ALA A 17 1.92 -33.36 -2.62
CA ALA A 17 1.30 -32.39 -1.70
C ALA A 17 2.35 -31.49 -1.04
N GLY A 18 1.95 -30.31 -0.56
CA GLY A 18 2.82 -29.38 0.16
C GLY A 18 3.94 -28.72 -0.67
N LEU A 19 3.86 -28.74 -2.01
CA LEU A 19 4.82 -28.08 -2.90
C LEU A 19 4.48 -26.60 -3.09
N HIS A 20 5.51 -25.74 -3.15
CA HIS A 20 5.36 -24.30 -3.44
C HIS A 20 5.11 -23.99 -4.92
N THR A 21 5.42 -24.93 -5.82
CA THR A 21 5.18 -24.78 -7.25
C THR A 21 3.69 -24.87 -7.56
N MET A 22 3.13 -23.78 -8.11
CA MET A 22 1.71 -23.70 -8.44
C MET A 22 1.32 -24.80 -9.44
N GLY A 23 0.22 -25.52 -9.18
CA GLY A 23 -0.30 -26.58 -10.05
C GLY A 23 0.30 -27.98 -9.87
N MET A 24 1.29 -28.15 -8.96
CA MET A 24 1.89 -29.46 -8.67
C MET A 24 1.19 -30.24 -7.55
N ASN A 25 0.55 -29.55 -6.59
CA ASN A 25 -0.22 -30.21 -5.53
C ASN A 25 -1.45 -30.91 -6.12
N GLY A 26 -1.66 -32.16 -5.73
CA GLY A 26 -2.71 -33.05 -6.25
C GLY A 26 -2.35 -33.78 -7.54
N LYS A 27 -1.19 -33.51 -8.16
CA LYS A 27 -0.73 -34.26 -9.34
C LYS A 27 -0.30 -35.67 -8.93
N LYS A 28 -0.59 -36.63 -9.81
CA LYS A 28 -0.18 -38.03 -9.66
C LYS A 28 1.10 -38.29 -10.44
N GLY A 29 1.93 -39.19 -9.94
CA GLY A 29 3.14 -39.60 -10.60
C GLY A 29 3.62 -40.97 -10.13
N THR A 30 4.69 -41.44 -10.75
CA THR A 30 5.30 -42.74 -10.45
C THR A 30 6.75 -42.53 -10.03
N ILE A 31 7.19 -43.18 -8.95
CA ILE A 31 8.59 -43.12 -8.51
C ILE A 31 9.47 -43.86 -9.52
N VAL A 32 10.46 -43.19 -10.08
CA VAL A 32 11.40 -43.74 -11.07
C VAL A 32 12.85 -43.85 -10.58
N SER A 33 13.21 -43.14 -9.51
CA SER A 33 14.49 -43.28 -8.81
C SER A 33 14.34 -43.05 -7.32
N LEU A 34 15.12 -43.80 -6.54
CA LEU A 34 15.16 -43.66 -5.08
C LEU A 34 16.22 -42.61 -4.67
N PRO A 35 16.15 -42.06 -3.44
CA PRO A 35 17.05 -41.01 -2.96
C PRO A 35 18.55 -41.31 -2.99
N ASN A 36 18.94 -42.58 -3.16
CA ASN A 36 20.34 -43.05 -3.18
C ASN A 36 20.72 -43.71 -4.52
N ASP A 37 19.89 -43.60 -5.57
CA ASP A 37 20.33 -44.00 -6.91
C ASP A 37 21.32 -42.96 -7.44
N ASP A 38 22.51 -43.41 -7.85
CA ASP A 38 23.73 -42.67 -8.25
C ASP A 38 23.57 -41.61 -9.38
N SER A 39 22.34 -41.25 -9.76
CA SER A 39 22.02 -40.35 -10.88
C SER A 39 21.18 -39.11 -10.53
N SER A 40 20.83 -38.85 -9.26
CA SER A 40 19.99 -37.68 -8.93
C SER A 40 20.73 -36.56 -8.16
N LYS A 41 20.75 -35.36 -8.76
CA LYS A 41 21.37 -34.11 -8.26
C LYS A 41 20.68 -33.50 -7.03
N GLY A 42 20.19 -34.31 -6.10
CA GLY A 42 19.54 -33.82 -4.89
C GLY A 42 19.52 -34.87 -3.80
N GLU A 43 20.41 -34.72 -2.82
CA GLU A 43 20.45 -35.53 -1.61
C GLU A 43 19.04 -35.67 -1.02
N GLY A 44 18.60 -36.92 -0.81
CA GLY A 44 17.36 -37.23 -0.10
C GLY A 44 16.05 -37.06 -0.88
N ARG A 45 16.06 -37.01 -2.23
CA ARG A 45 14.84 -36.83 -3.05
C ARG A 45 14.52 -38.02 -3.95
N TYR A 46 13.23 -38.31 -4.11
CA TYR A 46 12.73 -39.28 -5.09
C TYR A 46 12.63 -38.64 -6.46
N GLY A 47 13.05 -39.34 -7.51
CA GLY A 47 12.68 -38.98 -8.87
C GLY A 47 11.26 -39.44 -9.15
N VAL A 48 10.34 -38.51 -9.43
CA VAL A 48 8.93 -38.80 -9.72
C VAL A 48 8.60 -38.38 -11.15
N TRP A 49 8.15 -39.32 -11.96
CA TRP A 49 7.57 -39.04 -13.26
C TRP A 49 6.11 -38.62 -13.09
N VAL A 50 5.83 -37.32 -13.24
CA VAL A 50 4.47 -36.79 -13.09
C VAL A 50 3.68 -37.05 -14.37
N ASP A 51 2.40 -37.43 -14.26
CA ASP A 51 1.57 -37.72 -15.42
C ASP A 51 1.50 -36.49 -16.36
N GLY A 52 1.90 -36.68 -17.62
CA GLY A 52 1.98 -35.61 -18.64
C GLY A 52 3.27 -34.80 -18.64
N SER A 53 4.23 -35.09 -17.76
CA SER A 53 5.57 -34.48 -17.77
C SER A 53 6.50 -35.20 -18.77
N LYS A 54 7.45 -34.45 -19.36
CA LYS A 54 8.46 -34.99 -20.30
C LYS A 54 9.68 -35.56 -19.58
N ASN A 55 9.96 -35.14 -18.35
CA ASN A 55 11.13 -35.52 -17.56
C ASN A 55 10.72 -35.74 -16.09
N PRO A 56 11.37 -36.65 -15.36
CA PRO A 56 11.13 -36.84 -13.93
C PRO A 56 11.61 -35.64 -13.10
N ILE A 57 10.93 -35.41 -11.98
CA ILE A 57 11.16 -34.26 -11.10
C ILE A 57 11.59 -34.78 -9.72
N ALA A 58 12.56 -34.10 -9.08
CA ALA A 58 13.07 -34.49 -7.77
C ALA A 58 12.17 -33.95 -6.63
N ILE A 59 11.49 -34.85 -5.92
CA ILE A 59 10.50 -34.56 -4.87
C ILE A 59 10.98 -35.08 -3.51
N LYS A 60 10.82 -34.27 -2.45
CA LYS A 60 11.12 -34.71 -1.07
C LYS A 60 10.09 -35.71 -0.58
N ALA A 61 10.49 -36.67 0.26
CA ALA A 61 9.60 -37.67 0.86
C ALA A 61 8.36 -37.05 1.53
N THR A 62 8.55 -35.92 2.22
CA THR A 62 7.48 -35.16 2.92
C THR A 62 6.39 -34.61 2.00
N ASN A 63 6.66 -34.56 0.69
CA ASN A 63 5.76 -34.03 -0.33
C ASN A 63 5.09 -35.13 -1.16
N ILE A 64 5.24 -36.39 -0.75
CA ILE A 64 4.68 -37.57 -1.41
C ILE A 64 3.63 -38.19 -0.48
N VAL A 65 2.42 -38.36 -0.99
CA VAL A 65 1.31 -39.02 -0.29
C VAL A 65 1.06 -40.38 -0.94
N THR A 66 1.08 -41.44 -0.13
CA THR A 66 0.70 -42.81 -0.55
C THR A 66 -0.72 -43.12 -0.10
N GLY A 67 -1.60 -43.40 -1.04
CA GLY A 67 -3.01 -43.68 -0.76
C GLY A 67 -3.67 -44.41 -1.93
N ALA A 68 -4.27 -45.55 -1.63
CA ALA A 68 -4.73 -46.59 -2.54
C ALA A 68 -5.70 -46.09 -3.63
N CYS A 69 -5.42 -46.49 -4.87
CA CYS A 69 -6.45 -46.70 -5.87
C CYS A 69 -6.98 -48.11 -5.68
N GLU A 70 -8.11 -48.28 -4.98
CA GLU A 70 -9.02 -49.42 -5.12
C GLU A 70 -10.38 -49.00 -4.52
N GLY A 71 -11.46 -49.32 -5.25
CA GLY A 71 -12.71 -48.56 -5.27
C GLY A 71 -13.61 -48.63 -4.03
N SER A 72 -14.34 -47.53 -3.83
CA SER A 72 -15.71 -47.49 -3.27
C SER A 72 -16.36 -46.17 -3.71
N GLU A 73 -17.30 -46.27 -4.66
CA GLU A 73 -18.22 -45.20 -5.05
C GLU A 73 -19.37 -45.17 -4.04
N GLU A 74 -19.39 -44.14 -3.19
CA GLU A 74 -20.52 -43.51 -2.47
C GLU A 74 -19.87 -42.70 -1.34
N VAL A 75 -19.70 -41.39 -1.42
CA VAL A 75 -20.72 -40.34 -1.34
C VAL A 75 -20.11 -39.07 -1.96
N ILE A 76 -20.67 -38.59 -3.08
CA ILE A 76 -20.88 -37.19 -3.51
C ILE A 76 -21.66 -37.31 -4.83
N SER A 77 -22.97 -37.51 -4.71
CA SER A 77 -23.91 -37.22 -5.79
C SER A 77 -24.46 -35.82 -5.55
N LYS A 78 -23.86 -34.83 -6.22
CA LYS A 78 -24.53 -33.68 -6.86
C LYS A 78 -23.49 -32.68 -7.38
N ALA A 79 -23.82 -32.13 -8.56
CA ALA A 79 -23.09 -31.11 -9.31
C ALA A 79 -21.84 -31.54 -10.12
N LYS A 80 -22.04 -32.49 -11.04
CA LYS A 80 -21.42 -32.39 -12.38
C LYS A 80 -22.51 -32.19 -13.42
N THR A 81 -22.80 -30.93 -13.71
CA THR A 81 -23.34 -30.50 -15.00
C THR A 81 -22.38 -29.45 -15.53
N SER A 82 -21.86 -29.70 -16.73
CA SER A 82 -21.24 -28.69 -17.59
C SER A 82 -22.13 -27.43 -17.62
N PRO A 83 -21.61 -26.20 -17.46
CA PRO A 83 -22.47 -25.02 -17.50
C PRO A 83 -22.78 -24.52 -18.93
N PHE A 84 -22.40 -25.25 -19.98
CA PHE A 84 -22.63 -24.81 -21.35
C PHE A 84 -23.20 -25.96 -22.20
N ALA A 85 -24.47 -26.26 -21.96
CA ALA A 85 -25.32 -26.95 -22.90
C ALA A 85 -26.22 -25.91 -23.58
N ASP A 86 -26.19 -25.88 -24.92
CA ASP A 86 -27.09 -25.09 -25.74
C ASP A 86 -28.54 -25.45 -25.42
N THR A 87 -29.31 -24.46 -24.96
CA THR A 87 -30.77 -24.52 -24.98
C THR A 87 -31.29 -23.17 -25.47
N ASN A 88 -31.80 -23.18 -26.70
CA ASN A 88 -32.65 -22.12 -27.24
C ASN A 88 -34.02 -22.14 -26.54
N ASP A 89 -34.58 -20.94 -26.40
CA ASP A 89 -35.99 -20.61 -26.25
C ASP A 89 -36.84 -21.40 -25.23
N GLN A 90 -36.85 -20.94 -23.98
CA GLN A 90 -38.05 -20.37 -23.35
C GLN A 90 -37.74 -19.83 -21.94
N ALA A 91 -38.36 -18.70 -21.63
CA ALA A 91 -38.02 -17.81 -20.53
C ALA A 91 -38.41 -18.34 -19.13
N PHE A 92 -37.46 -18.27 -18.20
CA PHE A 92 -37.70 -17.89 -16.81
C PHE A 92 -36.65 -16.83 -16.44
N GLN A 93 -36.95 -15.55 -16.71
CA GLN A 93 -36.10 -14.45 -16.27
C GLN A 93 -36.24 -14.30 -14.75
N THR A 94 -35.16 -14.58 -14.03
CA THR A 94 -34.96 -14.06 -12.67
C THR A 94 -35.18 -12.55 -12.67
N PRO A 95 -35.88 -11.99 -11.65
CA PRO A 95 -36.09 -10.55 -11.57
C PRO A 95 -34.76 -9.82 -11.45
N PHE A 96 -34.57 -8.76 -12.24
CA PHE A 96 -33.39 -7.91 -12.15
C PHE A 96 -33.25 -7.32 -10.74
N GLN A 97 -32.03 -7.27 -10.22
CA GLN A 97 -31.70 -6.74 -8.90
C GLN A 97 -31.14 -5.32 -8.99
N LYS A 98 -31.22 -4.57 -7.89
CA LYS A 98 -30.56 -3.26 -7.78
C LYS A 98 -29.05 -3.44 -8.00
N GLY A 99 -28.50 -2.70 -8.96
CA GLY A 99 -27.11 -2.81 -9.40
C GLY A 99 -26.94 -3.55 -10.74
N ASP A 100 -27.96 -4.27 -11.23
CA ASP A 100 -27.86 -4.96 -12.52
C ASP A 100 -27.74 -3.96 -13.67
N ARG A 101 -26.84 -4.27 -14.62
CA ARG A 101 -26.67 -3.49 -15.84
C ARG A 101 -27.52 -4.07 -16.97
N VAL A 102 -28.30 -3.20 -17.60
CA VAL A 102 -29.26 -3.56 -18.65
C VAL A 102 -29.06 -2.72 -19.90
N THR A 103 -29.30 -3.31 -21.07
CA THR A 103 -29.51 -2.59 -22.33
C THR A 103 -31.01 -2.38 -22.53
N LEU A 104 -31.39 -1.17 -22.89
CA LEU A 104 -32.77 -0.81 -23.15
C LEU A 104 -33.16 -1.23 -24.57
N VAL A 105 -34.29 -1.92 -24.71
CA VAL A 105 -34.81 -2.36 -26.00
C VAL A 105 -36.32 -2.21 -26.06
N GLY A 106 -36.87 -2.06 -27.27
CA GLY A 106 -38.33 -2.03 -27.49
C GLY A 106 -39.07 -0.86 -26.81
N LEU A 107 -38.37 0.20 -26.41
CA LEU A 107 -38.98 1.43 -25.91
C LEU A 107 -39.58 2.22 -27.07
N LYS A 108 -40.70 2.90 -26.81
CA LYS A 108 -41.32 3.85 -27.76
C LYS A 108 -40.42 5.05 -28.06
N ALA A 109 -39.65 5.49 -27.06
CA ALA A 109 -38.57 6.46 -27.21
C ALA A 109 -37.37 5.77 -27.86
N SER A 110 -37.36 5.74 -29.20
CA SER A 110 -36.39 4.99 -30.00
C SER A 110 -34.95 5.39 -29.74
N GLU A 111 -34.70 6.64 -29.35
CA GLU A 111 -33.39 7.20 -28.99
C GLU A 111 -32.81 6.60 -27.70
N LEU A 112 -33.62 5.89 -26.92
CA LEU A 112 -33.19 5.16 -25.73
C LEU A 112 -32.89 3.70 -26.03
N ASN A 113 -33.38 3.14 -27.13
CA ASN A 113 -33.08 1.77 -27.52
C ASN A 113 -31.59 1.64 -27.87
N GLY A 114 -30.95 0.60 -27.35
CA GLY A 114 -29.51 0.38 -27.44
C GLY A 114 -28.68 1.11 -26.39
N LYS A 115 -29.26 2.05 -25.62
CA LYS A 115 -28.57 2.66 -24.47
C LYS A 115 -28.49 1.70 -23.30
N ARG A 116 -27.47 1.88 -22.47
CA ARG A 116 -27.22 1.09 -21.26
C ARG A 116 -27.66 1.87 -20.02
N GLY A 117 -27.98 1.15 -18.95
CA GLY A 117 -28.29 1.75 -17.66
C GLY A 117 -28.24 0.75 -16.52
N PHE A 118 -28.41 1.25 -15.30
CA PHE A 118 -28.40 0.47 -14.06
C PHE A 118 -29.76 0.46 -13.41
N ILE A 119 -30.17 -0.70 -12.91
CA ILE A 119 -31.32 -0.80 -12.01
C ILE A 119 -30.96 -0.14 -10.68
N ILE A 120 -31.59 0.98 -10.36
CA ILE A 120 -31.34 1.71 -9.10
C ILE A 120 -32.41 1.45 -8.04
N SER A 121 -33.56 0.91 -8.45
CA SER A 121 -34.64 0.48 -7.54
C SER A 121 -35.39 -0.70 -8.15
N PRO A 122 -35.87 -1.64 -7.31
CA PRO A 122 -36.64 -2.80 -7.76
C PRO A 122 -37.97 -2.38 -8.41
N SER A 123 -38.63 -3.33 -9.07
CA SER A 123 -39.95 -3.09 -9.65
C SER A 123 -40.93 -2.60 -8.59
N ASN A 124 -41.57 -1.46 -8.84
CA ASN A 124 -42.61 -0.93 -7.94
C ASN A 124 -44.00 -1.35 -8.45
N PRO A 125 -44.77 -2.15 -7.68
CA PRO A 125 -46.14 -2.54 -8.05
C PRO A 125 -47.07 -1.33 -8.22
N ALA A 126 -46.86 -0.26 -7.43
CA ALA A 126 -47.64 0.97 -7.52
C ALA A 126 -47.35 1.79 -8.80
N ASN A 127 -46.34 1.41 -9.58
CA ASN A 127 -45.95 2.09 -10.82
C ASN A 127 -45.84 1.11 -11.99
N GLU A 128 -46.87 0.30 -12.19
CA GLU A 128 -46.98 -0.67 -13.29
C GLU A 128 -45.81 -1.66 -13.38
N ASN A 129 -45.24 -2.06 -12.23
CA ASN A 129 -44.06 -2.95 -12.16
C ASN A 129 -42.82 -2.41 -12.91
N ARG A 130 -42.67 -1.08 -12.99
CA ARG A 130 -41.47 -0.46 -13.56
C ARG A 130 -40.31 -0.49 -12.58
N TYR A 131 -39.12 -0.76 -13.10
CA TYR A 131 -37.86 -0.57 -12.39
C TYR A 131 -37.40 0.87 -12.56
N GLY A 132 -36.85 1.47 -11.52
CA GLY A 132 -36.11 2.72 -11.66
C GLY A 132 -34.75 2.44 -12.27
N VAL A 133 -34.46 3.05 -13.41
CA VAL A 133 -33.23 2.85 -14.18
C VAL A 133 -32.49 4.17 -14.36
N ARG A 134 -31.20 4.19 -14.04
CA ARG A 134 -30.31 5.29 -14.38
C ARG A 134 -29.64 4.98 -15.72
N VAL A 135 -30.08 5.67 -16.78
CA VAL A 135 -29.60 5.47 -18.15
C VAL A 135 -28.33 6.30 -18.38
N ASP A 136 -27.32 5.71 -19.00
CA ASP A 136 -26.06 6.37 -19.28
C ASP A 136 -26.29 7.65 -20.12
N GLY A 137 -25.77 8.78 -19.63
CA GLY A 137 -25.95 10.10 -20.25
C GLY A 137 -27.27 10.80 -19.94
N ILE A 138 -28.16 10.24 -19.11
CA ILE A 138 -29.43 10.86 -18.71
C ILE A 138 -29.44 11.12 -17.20
N ARG A 139 -29.59 12.38 -16.80
CA ARG A 139 -29.51 12.81 -15.39
C ARG A 139 -30.67 12.31 -14.52
N LYS A 140 -31.88 12.24 -15.06
CA LYS A 140 -33.08 11.81 -14.32
C LYS A 140 -33.30 10.30 -14.46
N PRO A 141 -33.50 9.56 -13.36
CA PRO A 141 -33.90 8.16 -13.42
C PRO A 141 -35.23 7.98 -14.17
N MET A 142 -35.35 6.86 -14.87
CA MET A 142 -36.50 6.53 -15.70
C MET A 142 -37.17 5.25 -15.21
N GLY A 143 -38.50 5.23 -15.17
CA GLY A 143 -39.27 4.02 -14.89
C GLY A 143 -39.42 3.17 -16.15
N ILE A 144 -38.76 2.01 -16.20
CA ILE A 144 -38.74 1.14 -17.38
C ILE A 144 -39.33 -0.24 -17.05
N LYS A 145 -40.13 -0.79 -17.96
CA LYS A 145 -40.78 -2.09 -17.76
C LYS A 145 -39.80 -3.24 -18.00
N PRO A 146 -39.90 -4.35 -17.26
CA PRO A 146 -39.02 -5.52 -17.41
C PRO A 146 -38.84 -6.04 -18.85
N PRO A 147 -39.88 -6.10 -19.71
CA PRO A 147 -39.72 -6.57 -21.10
C PRO A 147 -38.78 -5.71 -21.95
N ASN A 148 -38.54 -4.46 -21.54
CA ASN A 148 -37.65 -3.52 -22.20
C ASN A 148 -36.19 -3.64 -21.76
N PHE A 149 -35.86 -4.65 -20.95
CA PHE A 149 -34.49 -4.98 -20.60
C PHE A 149 -33.96 -6.13 -21.43
N ARG A 150 -32.69 -6.01 -21.79
CA ARG A 150 -31.81 -7.13 -22.05
C ARG A 150 -30.66 -7.05 -21.06
N PRO A 151 -30.34 -8.12 -20.33
CA PRO A 151 -29.11 -8.11 -19.52
C PRO A 151 -27.94 -7.77 -20.43
N VAL A 152 -26.99 -6.95 -19.95
CA VAL A 152 -25.74 -6.72 -20.67
C VAL A 152 -24.91 -8.00 -20.55
N VAL A 153 -25.24 -9.01 -21.35
CA VAL A 153 -24.47 -10.23 -21.46
C VAL A 153 -23.48 -9.97 -22.60
N LYS A 154 -22.28 -9.50 -22.27
CA LYS A 154 -21.13 -9.84 -23.12
C LYS A 154 -21.14 -11.37 -23.22
N THR A 155 -21.03 -11.92 -24.42
CA THR A 155 -21.09 -13.38 -24.56
C THR A 155 -20.00 -14.00 -23.68
N THR A 156 -20.26 -15.17 -23.10
CA THR A 156 -19.26 -15.90 -22.30
C THR A 156 -17.94 -16.04 -23.07
N ARG A 157 -18.01 -16.16 -24.39
CA ARG A 157 -16.86 -16.22 -25.30
C ARG A 157 -16.07 -14.91 -25.35
N GLU A 158 -16.73 -13.75 -25.38
CA GLU A 158 -16.07 -12.44 -25.36
C GLU A 158 -15.45 -12.14 -24.00
N LEU A 159 -16.16 -12.41 -22.91
CA LEU A 159 -15.63 -12.27 -21.56
C LEU A 159 -14.44 -13.21 -21.31
N LYS A 160 -14.55 -14.46 -21.77
CA LYS A 160 -13.47 -15.44 -21.67
C LYS A 160 -12.28 -15.04 -22.55
N LYS A 161 -12.51 -14.50 -23.74
CA LYS A 161 -11.43 -14.01 -24.61
C LYS A 161 -10.70 -12.81 -23.99
N GLU A 162 -11.43 -11.80 -23.50
CA GLU A 162 -10.80 -10.66 -22.80
C GLU A 162 -10.08 -11.11 -21.51
N TYR A 163 -10.65 -12.09 -20.78
CA TYR A 163 -10.03 -12.69 -19.61
C TYR A 163 -8.77 -13.50 -19.96
N ASP A 164 -8.80 -14.33 -21.01
CA ASP A 164 -7.69 -15.16 -21.44
C ASP A 164 -6.57 -14.30 -22.04
N GLU A 165 -6.89 -13.22 -22.77
CA GLU A 165 -5.93 -12.20 -23.25
C GLU A 165 -5.29 -11.44 -22.08
N ALA A 166 -6.09 -11.04 -21.08
CA ALA A 166 -5.56 -10.42 -19.87
C ALA A 166 -4.67 -11.40 -19.09
N LYS A 167 -5.05 -12.67 -18.99
CA LYS A 167 -4.33 -13.70 -18.25
C LYS A 167 -3.04 -14.16 -18.94
N SER A 168 -3.04 -14.38 -20.25
CA SER A 168 -1.85 -14.82 -21.00
C SER A 168 -0.73 -13.78 -20.98
N CYS A 169 -1.08 -12.51 -20.83
CA CYS A 169 -0.12 -11.42 -20.77
C CYS A 169 0.35 -11.08 -19.34
N VAL A 170 -0.19 -11.73 -18.29
CA VAL A 170 0.28 -11.62 -16.89
C VAL A 170 1.45 -12.57 -16.60
N GLU A 171 1.73 -13.56 -17.45
CA GLU A 171 2.90 -14.45 -17.33
C GLU A 171 4.23 -13.80 -17.83
N TYR A 172 4.27 -12.46 -17.95
CA TYR A 172 5.41 -11.70 -18.50
C TYR A 172 6.42 -11.31 -17.40
N ASN A 173 7.71 -11.39 -17.74
CA ASN A 173 8.85 -11.11 -16.84
C ASN A 173 8.90 -9.65 -16.38
N ASP A 174 9.11 -9.44 -15.07
CA ASP A 174 9.10 -8.15 -14.37
C ASP A 174 10.34 -7.25 -14.58
N ASN A 175 11.18 -7.51 -15.59
CA ASN A 175 12.53 -6.94 -15.68
C ASN A 175 12.71 -5.70 -16.58
N GLU A 176 11.66 -5.03 -17.04
CA GLU A 176 11.79 -3.87 -17.95
C GLU A 176 11.48 -2.52 -17.28
N THR A 177 12.20 -2.18 -16.22
CA THR A 177 12.40 -0.75 -15.90
C THR A 177 13.32 -0.15 -16.97
N LEU A 178 12.86 0.90 -17.66
CA LEU A 178 13.68 1.63 -18.64
C LEU A 178 14.94 2.14 -17.95
N ASN A 179 16.11 1.72 -18.43
CA ASN A 179 17.38 2.13 -17.85
C ASN A 179 17.72 3.61 -18.15
N ALA A 180 18.59 4.19 -17.35
CA ALA A 180 18.93 5.62 -17.42
C ALA A 180 19.51 6.01 -18.77
N ASP A 181 20.32 5.14 -19.40
CA ASP A 181 20.94 5.41 -20.70
C ASP A 181 19.91 5.53 -21.81
N PHE A 182 18.89 4.67 -21.83
CA PHE A 182 17.79 4.76 -22.77
C PHE A 182 16.97 6.04 -22.54
N LEU A 183 16.63 6.35 -21.30
CA LEU A 183 15.89 7.58 -20.96
C LEU A 183 16.67 8.84 -21.30
N LYS A 184 18.00 8.82 -21.11
CA LYS A 184 18.91 9.88 -21.51
C LYS A 184 18.94 10.07 -23.02
N MET A 185 19.02 8.97 -23.77
CA MET A 185 18.95 9.01 -25.24
C MET A 185 17.60 9.60 -25.69
N MET A 186 16.49 9.18 -25.08
CA MET A 186 15.17 9.73 -25.34
C MET A 186 15.11 11.23 -25.07
N ARG A 187 15.67 11.71 -23.95
CA ARG A 187 15.76 13.15 -23.65
C ARG A 187 16.61 13.90 -24.69
N MET A 188 17.74 13.33 -25.12
CA MET A 188 18.59 13.96 -26.13
C MET A 188 17.87 14.05 -27.49
N MET A 189 17.14 13.02 -27.90
CA MET A 189 16.29 13.07 -29.08
C MET A 189 15.19 14.12 -28.91
N LYS A 190 14.49 14.11 -27.78
CA LYS A 190 13.45 15.09 -27.45
C LYS A 190 13.98 16.52 -27.56
N ASN A 191 15.10 16.83 -26.94
CA ASN A 191 15.69 18.17 -26.97
C ASN A 191 16.19 18.58 -28.37
N THR A 192 16.57 17.62 -29.20
CA THR A 192 17.02 17.87 -30.59
C THR A 192 15.85 18.11 -31.53
N TYR A 193 14.71 17.42 -31.35
CA TYR A 193 13.60 17.40 -32.32
C TYR A 193 12.32 18.12 -31.85
N GLU A 194 12.10 18.28 -30.55
CA GLU A 194 10.97 19.01 -29.98
C GLU A 194 11.35 20.47 -29.72
N THR A 195 11.22 21.31 -30.75
CA THR A 195 11.24 22.78 -30.59
C THR A 195 10.17 23.22 -29.60
N GLU A 196 10.31 24.43 -29.04
CA GLU A 196 9.28 25.00 -28.15
C GLU A 196 7.89 25.03 -28.81
N GLU A 197 7.81 25.35 -30.10
CA GLU A 197 6.59 25.28 -30.90
C GLU A 197 6.00 23.86 -30.92
N ASN A 198 6.83 22.83 -31.12
CA ASN A 198 6.38 21.43 -31.10
C ASN A 198 5.91 21.03 -29.70
N GLN A 199 6.58 21.46 -28.64
CA GLN A 199 6.15 21.19 -27.27
C GLN A 199 4.80 21.83 -26.96
N ILE A 200 4.60 23.09 -27.34
CA ILE A 200 3.32 23.80 -27.17
C ILE A 200 2.23 23.10 -27.98
N LYS A 201 2.53 22.67 -29.21
CA LYS A 201 1.58 21.92 -30.05
C LYS A 201 1.17 20.58 -29.45
N ILE A 202 2.12 19.84 -28.87
CA ILE A 202 1.90 18.48 -28.34
C ILE A 202 1.29 18.51 -26.94
N TYR A 203 1.89 19.27 -26.02
CA TYR A 203 1.57 19.26 -24.59
C TYR A 203 0.74 20.48 -24.13
N GLY A 204 0.46 21.42 -25.04
CA GLY A 204 -0.21 22.68 -24.72
C GLY A 204 0.68 23.68 -23.96
N ARG A 205 1.96 23.36 -23.75
CA ARG A 205 2.89 24.16 -22.93
C ARG A 205 4.35 23.88 -23.28
N LYS A 206 5.21 24.83 -22.96
CA LYS A 206 6.65 24.63 -22.86
C LYS A 206 6.97 23.73 -21.66
N ILE A 207 7.92 22.82 -21.83
CA ILE A 207 8.41 21.97 -20.74
C ILE A 207 9.68 22.59 -20.18
N GLU A 208 9.61 23.07 -18.94
CA GLU A 208 10.76 23.67 -18.26
C GLU A 208 11.81 22.61 -17.90
N PRO A 209 13.08 22.78 -18.31
CA PRO A 209 14.14 21.83 -18.04
C PRO A 209 14.28 21.56 -16.55
N LEU A 210 14.40 20.29 -16.16
CA LEU A 210 14.64 19.93 -14.77
C LEU A 210 16.14 20.13 -14.43
N PRO A 211 16.49 20.84 -13.35
CA PRO A 211 17.88 20.89 -12.91
C PRO A 211 18.38 19.50 -12.50
N ASP A 212 19.56 19.12 -12.98
CA ASP A 212 20.20 17.84 -12.62
C ASP A 212 20.67 17.90 -11.15
N PHE A 213 19.80 17.46 -10.24
CA PHE A 213 20.04 17.47 -8.79
C PHE A 213 21.20 16.58 -8.36
N ARG A 214 21.63 15.61 -9.19
CA ARG A 214 22.85 14.84 -8.96
C ARG A 214 24.08 15.74 -9.10
N LEU A 215 24.13 16.56 -10.16
CA LEU A 215 25.20 17.55 -10.33
C LEU A 215 25.14 18.64 -9.27
N GLU A 216 23.94 19.10 -8.89
CA GLU A 216 23.78 20.06 -7.79
C GLU A 216 24.35 19.53 -6.48
N LEU A 217 24.08 18.26 -6.16
CA LEU A 217 24.63 17.59 -4.97
C LEU A 217 26.16 17.44 -5.05
N ILE A 218 26.69 17.00 -6.20
CA ILE A 218 28.14 16.85 -6.41
C ILE A 218 28.86 18.19 -6.23
N ASN A 219 28.30 19.28 -6.77
CA ASN A 219 28.92 20.61 -6.74
C ASN A 219 28.88 21.29 -5.36
N GLU A 220 27.95 20.92 -4.48
CA GLU A 220 27.73 21.59 -3.17
C GLU A 220 28.35 20.86 -1.97
N GLY A 221 28.98 19.70 -2.19
CA GLY A 221 29.61 18.94 -1.10
C GLY A 221 29.85 17.47 -1.39
N GLY A 222 29.41 16.97 -2.55
CA GLY A 222 29.58 15.58 -2.92
C GLY A 222 28.51 14.66 -2.32
N PHE A 223 28.68 13.36 -2.57
CA PHE A 223 27.79 12.36 -2.00
C PHE A 223 28.02 12.17 -0.49
N PRO A 224 26.98 11.76 0.26
CA PRO A 224 27.08 11.49 1.69
C PRO A 224 28.19 10.52 2.08
N LYS A 225 28.73 10.69 3.29
CA LYS A 225 29.78 9.83 3.84
C LYS A 225 29.38 8.34 3.82
N ALA A 226 30.36 7.50 3.47
CA ALA A 226 30.26 6.03 3.46
C ALA A 226 29.19 5.45 2.53
N ILE A 227 28.69 6.24 1.57
CA ILE A 227 27.81 5.76 0.52
C ILE A 227 28.62 5.20 -0.65
N ASN A 228 28.08 4.19 -1.33
CA ASN A 228 28.67 3.73 -2.58
C ASN A 228 28.46 4.79 -3.66
N TYR A 229 29.54 5.43 -4.10
CA TYR A 229 29.52 6.50 -5.10
C TYR A 229 28.86 6.08 -6.41
N THR A 230 29.26 4.91 -6.96
CA THR A 230 28.76 4.41 -8.23
C THR A 230 27.25 4.18 -8.16
N TRP A 231 26.78 3.53 -7.11
CA TRP A 231 25.35 3.33 -6.89
C TRP A 231 24.61 4.67 -6.75
N ALA A 232 25.09 5.59 -5.90
CA ALA A 232 24.42 6.86 -5.65
C ALA A 232 24.32 7.72 -6.92
N ASN A 233 25.38 7.75 -7.73
CA ASN A 233 25.39 8.41 -9.02
C ASN A 233 24.40 7.78 -9.99
N ASN A 234 24.39 6.45 -10.11
CA ASN A 234 23.50 5.75 -11.03
C ASN A 234 22.03 5.87 -10.61
N TYR A 235 21.76 5.76 -9.30
CA TYR A 235 20.42 5.93 -8.73
C TYR A 235 19.88 7.35 -8.98
N LEU A 236 20.64 8.40 -8.64
CA LEU A 236 20.17 9.78 -8.89
C LEU A 236 20.10 10.10 -10.38
N CYS A 237 20.96 9.51 -11.22
CA CYS A 237 20.86 9.63 -12.67
C CYS A 237 19.55 9.01 -13.18
N GLN A 238 19.25 7.77 -12.77
CA GLN A 238 17.99 7.10 -13.11
C GLN A 238 16.77 7.94 -12.69
N VAL A 239 16.75 8.39 -11.45
CA VAL A 239 15.69 9.24 -10.88
C VAL A 239 15.53 10.54 -11.69
N TYR A 240 16.63 11.21 -12.01
CA TYR A 240 16.62 12.44 -12.81
C TYR A 240 16.08 12.21 -14.23
N GLU A 241 16.54 11.15 -14.90
CA GLU A 241 16.08 10.81 -16.25
C GLU A 241 14.60 10.37 -16.25
N GLN A 242 14.13 9.67 -15.21
CA GLN A 242 12.73 9.32 -15.06
C GLN A 242 11.85 10.56 -14.88
N GLU A 243 12.21 11.46 -13.97
CA GLU A 243 11.44 12.70 -13.71
C GLU A 243 11.46 13.67 -14.90
N CYS A 244 12.52 13.66 -15.74
CA CYS A 244 12.56 14.44 -16.98
C CYS A 244 11.61 13.93 -18.06
N ASN A 245 11.37 12.62 -18.15
CA ASN A 245 10.78 11.99 -19.34
C ASN A 245 9.43 11.33 -19.06
N LEU A 246 9.34 10.50 -18.00
CA LEU A 246 8.18 9.63 -17.77
C LEU A 246 6.85 10.40 -17.68
N PRO A 247 6.74 11.53 -16.95
CA PRO A 247 5.47 12.28 -16.87
C PRO A 247 4.90 12.64 -18.26
N HIS A 248 5.78 13.08 -19.17
CA HIS A 248 5.41 13.51 -20.52
C HIS A 248 5.13 12.33 -21.44
N MET A 249 5.91 11.25 -21.32
CA MET A 249 5.66 10.01 -22.04
C MET A 249 4.30 9.42 -21.67
N PHE A 250 3.98 9.35 -20.37
CA PHE A 250 2.68 8.86 -19.92
C PHE A 250 1.55 9.77 -20.40
N GLU A 251 1.72 11.09 -20.39
CA GLU A 251 0.74 12.04 -20.93
C GLU A 251 0.45 11.76 -22.42
N LEU A 252 1.48 11.53 -23.23
CA LEU A 252 1.33 11.13 -24.64
C LEU A 252 0.61 9.78 -24.78
N VAL A 253 1.03 8.79 -24.01
CA VAL A 253 0.44 7.44 -24.03
C VAL A 253 -1.04 7.51 -23.69
N PHE A 254 -1.45 8.22 -22.64
CA PHE A 254 -2.86 8.34 -22.26
C PHE A 254 -3.67 9.20 -23.23
N ASN A 255 -3.05 10.18 -23.90
CA ASN A 255 -3.70 10.98 -24.94
C ASN A 255 -3.81 10.26 -26.29
N SER A 256 -3.14 9.12 -26.47
CA SER A 256 -3.23 8.36 -27.71
C SER A 256 -4.63 7.75 -27.89
N PRO A 257 -5.24 7.86 -29.09
CA PRO A 257 -6.44 7.12 -29.45
C PRO A 257 -6.29 5.60 -29.37
N GLU A 258 -5.05 5.11 -29.48
CA GLU A 258 -4.71 3.69 -29.47
C GLU A 258 -4.41 3.16 -28.06
N TYR A 259 -4.44 4.04 -27.04
CA TYR A 259 -4.19 3.65 -25.67
C TYR A 259 -5.08 2.48 -25.23
N LYS A 260 -4.46 1.47 -24.63
CA LYS A 260 -5.12 0.36 -23.94
C LYS A 260 -4.33 0.05 -22.68
N ALA A 261 -5.04 -0.13 -21.56
CA ALA A 261 -4.42 -0.60 -20.33
C ALA A 261 -3.87 -2.01 -20.55
N CYS A 262 -2.59 -2.20 -20.26
CA CYS A 262 -2.00 -3.54 -20.31
C CYS A 262 -2.44 -4.34 -19.07
N PRO A 263 -2.29 -5.67 -19.04
CA PRO A 263 -2.68 -6.46 -17.88
C PRO A 263 -1.94 -6.10 -16.60
N LYS A 264 -0.67 -5.66 -16.68
CA LYS A 264 0.07 -5.15 -15.53
C LYS A 264 -0.60 -3.91 -14.95
N ASP A 265 -1.08 -3.00 -15.80
CA ASP A 265 -1.87 -1.84 -15.40
C ASP A 265 -3.17 -2.26 -14.71
N LEU A 266 -3.86 -3.27 -15.26
CA LEU A 266 -5.10 -3.79 -14.69
C LEU A 266 -4.88 -4.49 -13.35
N LEU A 267 -3.80 -5.26 -13.20
CA LEU A 267 -3.45 -5.89 -11.93
C LEU A 267 -3.11 -4.82 -10.88
N LYS A 268 -2.32 -3.81 -11.25
CA LYS A 268 -2.02 -2.65 -10.40
C LYS A 268 -3.30 -1.88 -10.02
N ARG A 269 -4.23 -1.72 -10.97
CA ARG A 269 -5.52 -1.04 -10.78
C ARG A 269 -6.46 -1.77 -9.82
N LEU A 270 -6.53 -3.11 -9.93
CA LEU A 270 -7.55 -3.92 -9.26
C LEU A 270 -7.04 -4.62 -8.01
N GLY A 271 -5.72 -4.68 -7.80
CA GLY A 271 -5.08 -5.39 -6.68
C GLY A 271 -5.24 -6.91 -6.73
N THR A 272 -5.93 -7.45 -7.74
CA THR A 272 -6.21 -8.88 -7.89
C THR A 272 -6.58 -9.23 -9.33
N ASN A 273 -6.29 -10.45 -9.73
CA ASN A 273 -6.73 -11.04 -11.00
C ASN A 273 -7.94 -11.99 -10.83
N HIS A 274 -8.63 -11.91 -9.69
CA HIS A 274 -9.75 -12.81 -9.40
C HIS A 274 -10.86 -12.66 -10.47
N PRO A 275 -11.41 -13.77 -11.01
CA PRO A 275 -12.35 -13.72 -12.13
C PRO A 275 -13.57 -12.83 -11.89
N SER A 276 -14.13 -12.83 -10.68
CA SER A 276 -15.29 -12.00 -10.35
C SER A 276 -14.98 -10.49 -10.36
N LYS A 277 -13.76 -10.10 -9.98
CA LYS A 277 -13.32 -8.70 -10.00
C LYS A 277 -13.16 -8.21 -11.43
N LEU A 278 -12.51 -9.01 -12.26
CA LEU A 278 -12.33 -8.72 -13.69
C LEU A 278 -13.69 -8.63 -14.39
N SER A 279 -14.57 -9.61 -14.17
CA SER A 279 -15.91 -9.61 -14.75
C SER A 279 -16.70 -8.35 -14.37
N TRP A 280 -16.67 -7.96 -13.09
CA TRP A 280 -17.24 -6.68 -12.65
C TRP A 280 -16.61 -5.50 -13.36
N TYR A 281 -15.27 -5.40 -13.36
CA TYR A 281 -14.53 -4.28 -13.93
C TYR A 281 -14.84 -4.01 -15.41
N PHE A 282 -14.99 -5.08 -16.20
CA PHE A 282 -15.31 -4.98 -17.63
C PHE A 282 -16.79 -4.65 -17.91
N CYS A 283 -17.67 -4.77 -16.90
CA CYS A 283 -19.10 -4.46 -17.00
C CYS A 283 -19.51 -3.20 -16.23
N ALA A 284 -18.67 -2.71 -15.32
CA ALA A 284 -18.88 -1.55 -14.48
C ALA A 284 -18.75 -0.21 -15.23
N GLY A 285 -19.25 0.86 -14.63
CA GLY A 285 -19.12 2.25 -15.08
C GLY A 285 -18.88 3.22 -13.92
N PRO A 286 -18.78 4.53 -14.21
CA PRO A 286 -18.43 5.56 -13.21
C PRO A 286 -19.26 5.47 -11.92
N GLY A 287 -18.57 5.25 -10.79
CA GLY A 287 -19.15 5.18 -9.45
C GLY A 287 -19.71 3.81 -9.05
N ASP A 288 -19.65 2.79 -9.92
CA ASP A 288 -20.02 1.44 -9.51
C ASP A 288 -19.04 0.89 -8.48
N ILE A 289 -19.56 0.13 -7.52
CA ILE A 289 -18.81 -0.44 -6.40
C ILE A 289 -18.77 -1.96 -6.52
N PHE A 290 -17.59 -2.54 -6.33
CA PHE A 290 -17.43 -3.98 -6.21
C PHE A 290 -17.75 -4.44 -4.78
N ASN A 291 -18.95 -4.95 -4.57
CA ASN A 291 -19.45 -5.27 -3.21
C ASN A 291 -19.01 -6.65 -2.68
N LYS A 292 -18.16 -7.40 -3.39
CA LYS A 292 -17.66 -8.70 -2.93
C LYS A 292 -16.25 -8.54 -2.41
N ARG A 293 -15.96 -8.98 -1.19
CA ARG A 293 -14.57 -8.96 -0.72
C ARG A 293 -13.81 -10.16 -1.30
N ILE A 294 -12.78 -9.88 -2.08
CA ILE A 294 -11.78 -10.88 -2.43
C ILE A 294 -10.69 -10.70 -1.40
N THR A 295 -10.62 -11.64 -0.45
CA THR A 295 -9.73 -11.58 0.70
C THR A 295 -8.29 -11.28 0.29
N THR A 296 -7.86 -10.06 0.54
CA THR A 296 -6.45 -9.71 0.72
C THR A 296 -6.22 -9.71 2.22
N HIS A 297 -5.40 -10.64 2.72
CA HIS A 297 -5.04 -10.64 4.14
C HIS A 297 -4.30 -9.34 4.49
N HIS A 298 -4.53 -8.82 5.70
CA HIS A 298 -3.72 -7.73 6.24
C HIS A 298 -2.24 -8.10 6.14
N ALA A 299 -1.41 -7.16 5.70
CA ALA A 299 -0.01 -7.39 5.38
C ALA A 299 0.85 -7.57 6.65
N ASN A 300 0.60 -8.62 7.43
CA ASN A 300 1.53 -9.11 8.45
C ASN A 300 2.81 -9.71 7.82
N CYS A 301 2.91 -9.70 6.50
CA CYS A 301 4.06 -10.08 5.71
C CYS A 301 5.08 -8.95 5.50
N LEU A 302 4.81 -7.73 6.00
CA LEU A 302 5.71 -6.60 5.87
C LEU A 302 5.92 -5.88 7.20
N ARG A 303 7.07 -5.22 7.31
CA ARG A 303 7.50 -4.45 8.46
C ARG A 303 7.48 -2.96 8.14
N TYR A 304 6.51 -2.25 8.70
CA TYR A 304 6.33 -0.82 8.48
C TYR A 304 7.13 0.01 9.48
N SER A 305 7.97 0.93 8.99
CA SER A 305 8.73 1.87 9.81
C SER A 305 7.97 3.18 10.01
N TYR A 306 7.11 3.56 9.06
CA TYR A 306 6.38 4.81 9.07
C TYR A 306 4.91 4.57 8.72
N SER A 307 4.02 5.43 9.21
CA SER A 307 2.65 5.43 8.71
C SER A 307 2.64 5.76 7.21
N ASN A 308 1.82 5.03 6.47
CA ASN A 308 1.54 5.29 5.05
C ASN A 308 0.50 6.41 4.86
N GLN A 309 0.05 7.04 5.95
CA GLN A 309 -0.82 8.20 5.93
C GLN A 309 -0.30 9.29 6.87
N ALA A 310 -0.43 10.54 6.42
CA ALA A 310 -0.10 11.70 7.23
C ALA A 310 -0.92 11.70 8.54
N TYR A 311 -0.24 11.91 9.66
CA TYR A 311 -0.86 12.00 10.98
C TYR A 311 -1.94 13.07 11.00
N LYS A 312 -3.14 12.68 11.46
CA LYS A 312 -4.26 13.59 11.61
C LYS A 312 -4.22 14.29 12.95
N ARG A 313 -4.61 15.55 12.96
CA ARG A 313 -4.74 16.37 14.17
C ARG A 313 -6.05 16.03 14.88
N GLU A 314 -6.01 14.99 15.70
CA GLU A 314 -7.14 14.54 16.52
C GLU A 314 -7.18 15.28 17.86
N LYS A 315 -8.37 15.43 18.43
CA LYS A 315 -8.54 15.91 19.81
C LYS A 315 -8.68 14.71 20.75
N LEU A 316 -7.72 14.56 21.66
CA LEU A 316 -7.71 13.55 22.71
C LEU A 316 -8.03 14.20 24.05
N TYR A 317 -8.65 13.45 24.95
CA TYR A 317 -9.16 13.98 26.21
C TYR A 317 -8.52 13.25 27.38
N GLU A 318 -8.06 14.01 28.37
CA GLU A 318 -7.60 13.47 29.65
C GLU A 318 -8.74 12.80 30.42
N GLY A 319 -8.38 11.80 31.24
CA GLY A 319 -9.34 10.96 31.96
C GLY A 319 -10.22 10.08 31.06
N LYS A 320 -9.91 10.00 29.76
CA LYS A 320 -10.59 9.14 28.78
C LYS A 320 -9.63 8.10 28.22
N THR A 321 -10.20 7.06 27.61
CA THR A 321 -9.46 6.01 26.92
C THR A 321 -9.53 6.19 25.40
N HIS A 322 -8.37 6.23 24.73
CA HIS A 322 -8.27 6.11 23.28
C HIS A 322 -7.66 4.75 22.91
N VAL A 323 -8.28 4.03 21.96
CA VAL A 323 -7.70 2.80 21.42
C VAL A 323 -7.29 3.01 19.96
N ALA A 324 -6.06 2.69 19.61
CA ALA A 324 -5.52 2.79 18.26
C ALA A 324 -5.23 1.40 17.68
N VAL A 325 -6.04 0.98 16.71
CA VAL A 325 -5.96 -0.34 16.07
C VAL A 325 -5.20 -0.24 14.75
N GLY A 326 -4.16 -1.06 14.58
CA GLY A 326 -3.28 -1.04 13.41
C GLY A 326 -2.31 0.14 13.42
N PHE A 327 -1.93 0.62 14.60
CA PHE A 327 -1.01 1.74 14.73
C PHE A 327 0.38 1.33 14.24
N VAL A 328 1.11 2.21 13.55
CA VAL A 328 2.52 1.94 13.17
C VAL A 328 3.50 2.50 14.21
N ASP A 329 3.13 3.62 14.82
CA ASP A 329 3.87 4.30 15.89
C ASP A 329 2.96 5.30 16.63
N LEU A 330 3.53 6.01 17.61
CA LEU A 330 2.85 7.08 18.36
C LEU A 330 2.74 8.40 17.59
N GLY A 331 2.94 8.41 16.27
CA GLY A 331 3.10 9.65 15.53
C GLY A 331 1.82 10.47 15.41
N PHE A 332 0.66 9.83 15.53
CA PHE A 332 -0.61 10.55 15.67
C PHE A 332 -0.62 11.46 16.92
N LEU A 333 0.10 11.11 18.00
CA LEU A 333 0.25 11.99 19.17
C LEU A 333 1.12 13.22 18.87
N LEU A 334 2.05 13.14 17.90
CA LEU A 334 2.81 14.30 17.45
C LEU A 334 1.88 15.37 16.87
N ALA A 335 0.83 14.93 16.16
CA ALA A 335 -0.18 15.81 15.56
C ALA A 335 -1.35 16.15 16.50
N ALA A 336 -1.71 15.28 17.45
CA ALA A 336 -2.90 15.45 18.28
C ALA A 336 -2.84 16.65 19.23
N ASP A 337 -4.00 17.16 19.61
CA ASP A 337 -4.18 18.08 20.73
C ASP A 337 -4.72 17.31 21.95
N LEU A 338 -4.14 17.54 23.13
CA LEU A 338 -4.60 16.97 24.39
C LEU A 338 -5.42 18.01 25.17
N VAL A 339 -6.67 17.68 25.47
CA VAL A 339 -7.65 18.55 26.15
C VAL A 339 -7.90 18.04 27.57
N GLY A 340 -7.75 18.92 28.57
CA GLY A 340 -8.03 18.61 29.98
C GLY A 340 -7.22 19.45 30.95
N SER A 341 -7.53 19.32 32.25
CA SER A 341 -6.93 20.07 33.38
C SER A 341 -5.70 19.38 34.01
N GLY A 342 -5.38 18.14 33.64
CA GLY A 342 -4.28 17.33 34.18
C GLY A 342 -4.67 16.44 35.36
N GLU A 343 -5.97 16.32 35.70
CA GLU A 343 -6.44 15.55 36.87
C GLU A 343 -6.27 14.03 36.71
N SER A 344 -6.36 13.52 35.48
CA SER A 344 -6.21 12.10 35.17
C SER A 344 -5.59 11.94 33.77
N PRO A 345 -4.64 11.02 33.57
CA PRO A 345 -4.01 10.87 32.25
C PRO A 345 -5.02 10.44 31.19
N LEU A 346 -4.76 10.81 29.93
CA LEU A 346 -5.29 10.06 28.80
C LEU A 346 -4.74 8.63 28.87
N ARG A 347 -5.62 7.63 28.88
CA ARG A 347 -5.24 6.23 28.71
C ARG A 347 -5.20 5.92 27.21
N LEU A 348 -4.02 5.66 26.67
CA LEU A 348 -3.84 5.26 25.28
C LEU A 348 -3.53 3.77 25.19
N ILE A 349 -4.28 3.05 24.36
CA ILE A 349 -4.07 1.62 24.10
C ILE A 349 -3.78 1.42 22.61
N GLY A 350 -2.55 1.08 22.27
CA GLY A 350 -2.17 0.70 20.91
C GLY A 350 -2.29 -0.81 20.73
N ILE A 351 -2.95 -1.25 19.67
CA ILE A 351 -3.09 -2.67 19.31
C ILE A 351 -2.64 -2.89 17.87
N ASP A 352 -1.64 -3.75 17.69
CA ASP A 352 -1.16 -4.16 16.37
C ASP A 352 -0.70 -5.62 16.41
N SER A 353 -0.84 -6.35 15.31
CA SER A 353 -0.40 -7.73 15.22
C SER A 353 1.09 -7.90 14.92
N SER A 354 1.77 -6.83 14.49
CA SER A 354 3.20 -6.81 14.22
C SER A 354 4.00 -6.62 15.50
N ALA A 355 4.68 -7.68 15.92
CA ALA A 355 5.60 -7.62 17.05
C ALA A 355 6.70 -6.55 16.87
N TYR A 356 7.11 -6.28 15.63
CA TYR A 356 8.07 -5.22 15.33
C TYR A 356 7.54 -3.83 15.67
N VAL A 357 6.32 -3.52 15.20
CA VAL A 357 5.67 -2.23 15.42
C VAL A 357 5.52 -1.96 16.91
N VAL A 358 5.06 -2.97 17.66
CA VAL A 358 4.93 -2.89 19.12
C VAL A 358 6.30 -2.70 19.77
N ALA A 359 7.31 -3.50 19.41
CA ALA A 359 8.66 -3.39 19.99
C ALA A 359 9.31 -2.01 19.72
N LYS A 360 9.27 -1.54 18.47
CA LYS A 360 9.80 -0.22 18.06
C LYS A 360 9.11 0.89 18.85
N THR A 361 7.78 0.83 18.95
CA THR A 361 6.99 1.86 19.60
C THR A 361 7.20 1.86 21.11
N SER A 362 7.31 0.70 21.75
CA SER A 362 7.68 0.57 23.16
C SER A 362 9.04 1.19 23.46
N LEU A 363 10.03 0.97 22.59
CA LEU A 363 11.36 1.60 22.71
C LEU A 363 11.29 3.12 22.60
N ILE A 364 10.56 3.64 21.61
CA ILE A 364 10.35 5.09 21.43
C ILE A 364 9.67 5.69 22.67
N TRP A 365 8.64 5.03 23.19
CA TRP A 365 7.92 5.50 24.37
C TRP A 365 8.79 5.50 25.63
N GLU A 366 9.62 4.47 25.83
CA GLU A 366 10.58 4.42 26.94
C GLU A 366 11.61 5.58 26.87
N LEU A 367 12.10 5.89 25.67
CA LEU A 367 13.00 7.05 25.45
C LEU A 367 12.29 8.38 25.76
N ILE A 368 11.02 8.53 25.38
CA ILE A 368 10.22 9.74 25.67
C ILE A 368 10.01 9.90 27.18
N GLN A 369 9.66 8.82 27.88
CA GLN A 369 9.48 8.82 29.33
C GLN A 369 10.76 9.22 30.05
N HIS A 370 11.89 8.60 29.68
CA HIS A 370 13.19 8.97 30.24
C HIS A 370 13.50 10.45 30.00
N ALA A 371 13.29 10.94 28.78
CA ALA A 371 13.53 12.33 28.42
C ALA A 371 12.58 13.33 29.14
N GLY A 372 11.37 12.89 29.50
CA GLY A 372 10.44 13.65 30.32
C GLY A 372 10.96 13.93 31.74
N LEU A 373 11.85 13.08 32.27
CA LEU A 373 12.43 13.19 33.60
C LEU A 373 13.76 13.99 33.64
N ILE A 374 14.36 14.27 32.48
CA ILE A 374 15.63 15.01 32.41
C ILE A 374 15.40 16.47 32.80
N SER A 375 15.94 16.88 33.95
CA SER A 375 15.84 18.26 34.44
C SER A 375 16.84 19.21 33.77
N ASN A 376 17.98 18.71 33.29
CA ASN A 376 18.99 19.53 32.60
C ASN A 376 18.52 19.90 31.18
N THR A 377 18.26 21.19 30.93
CA THR A 377 17.74 21.66 29.64
C THR A 377 18.64 21.35 28.44
N LYS A 378 19.97 21.42 28.60
CA LYS A 378 20.92 21.14 27.51
C LYS A 378 20.90 19.66 27.14
N GLU A 379 20.96 18.78 28.13
CA GLU A 379 20.87 17.34 27.94
C GLU A 379 19.50 16.94 27.37
N ARG A 380 18.42 17.51 27.91
CA ARG A 380 17.05 17.30 27.43
C ARG A 380 16.92 17.67 25.96
N ASN A 381 17.51 18.79 25.54
CA ASN A 381 17.50 19.21 24.14
C ASN A 381 18.31 18.29 23.21
N LEU A 382 19.46 17.77 23.67
CA LEU A 382 20.20 16.76 22.92
C LEU A 382 19.43 15.43 22.81
N TYR A 383 18.73 15.05 23.88
CA TYR A 383 17.97 13.80 23.92
C TYR A 383 16.78 13.80 22.95
N LYS A 384 16.15 14.95 22.70
CA LYS A 384 15.09 15.10 21.66
C LYS A 384 15.57 14.60 20.30
N TRP A 385 16.78 14.96 19.90
CA TRP A 385 17.36 14.51 18.64
C TRP A 385 17.59 12.99 18.63
N ARG A 386 17.99 12.40 19.76
CA ARG A 386 18.13 10.94 19.86
C ARG A 386 16.78 10.24 19.62
N ILE A 387 15.69 10.77 20.17
CA ILE A 387 14.33 10.26 19.93
C ILE A 387 13.96 10.39 18.45
N VAL A 388 14.17 11.56 17.83
CA VAL A 388 13.94 11.77 16.37
C VAL A 388 14.68 10.72 15.56
N GLN A 389 15.96 10.48 15.87
CA GLN A 389 16.80 9.55 15.13
C GLN A 389 16.37 8.10 15.27
N VAL A 390 16.01 7.66 16.47
CA VAL A 390 15.49 6.30 16.71
C VAL A 390 14.17 6.08 15.98
N TRP A 391 13.34 7.12 15.91
CA TRP A 391 12.03 7.04 15.28
C TRP A 391 12.12 7.05 13.75
N PHE A 392 12.91 7.97 13.18
CA PHE A 392 12.84 8.37 11.78
C PHE A 392 14.13 8.23 10.96
N SER A 393 15.25 7.85 11.57
CA SER A 393 16.55 7.83 10.90
C SER A 393 17.12 6.42 10.77
N THR A 394 17.68 6.13 9.60
CA THR A 394 18.41 4.87 9.32
C THR A 394 19.82 4.87 9.93
N THR A 395 20.31 6.03 10.37
CA THR A 395 21.58 6.18 11.07
C THR A 395 21.46 7.05 12.32
N TRP A 396 22.46 6.95 13.19
CA TRP A 396 22.47 7.56 14.50
C TRP A 396 23.74 8.39 14.71
N SER A 397 23.60 9.47 15.49
CA SER A 397 24.72 10.25 16.01
C SER A 397 25.25 9.69 17.33
N GLU A 398 26.31 10.30 17.82
CA GLU A 398 26.90 9.98 19.12
C GLU A 398 25.89 10.04 20.28
N GLY A 399 25.97 9.06 21.17
CA GLY A 399 25.11 8.92 22.35
C GLY A 399 23.69 8.37 22.08
N THR A 400 23.23 8.32 20.82
CA THR A 400 21.92 7.72 20.48
C THR A 400 21.91 6.22 20.76
N GLU A 401 22.98 5.51 20.39
CA GLU A 401 23.11 4.07 20.67
C GLU A 401 23.09 3.76 22.17
N SER A 402 23.83 4.53 22.97
CA SER A 402 23.83 4.37 24.43
C SER A 402 22.45 4.61 25.04
N ALA A 403 21.73 5.61 24.55
CA ALA A 403 20.34 5.88 24.97
C ALA A 403 19.42 4.70 24.62
N VAL A 404 19.55 4.14 23.41
CA VAL A 404 18.79 2.95 22.99
C VAL A 404 19.10 1.75 23.88
N LYS A 405 20.38 1.46 24.16
CA LYS A 405 20.76 0.33 25.02
C LYS A 405 20.22 0.49 26.44
N ALA A 406 20.25 1.69 27.00
CA ALA A 406 19.67 1.97 28.31
C ALA A 406 18.15 1.74 28.33
N ALA A 407 17.43 2.25 27.33
CA ALA A 407 15.97 2.06 27.21
C ALA A 407 15.59 0.58 27.01
N LEU A 408 16.35 -0.16 26.17
CA LEU A 408 16.15 -1.61 25.99
C LEU A 408 16.38 -2.38 27.29
N SER A 409 17.42 -2.03 28.05
CA SER A 409 17.68 -2.63 29.37
C SER A 409 16.51 -2.41 30.34
N SER A 410 15.98 -1.19 30.38
CA SER A 410 14.80 -0.83 31.19
C SER A 410 13.59 -1.69 30.80
N LEU A 411 13.28 -1.77 29.50
CA LEU A 411 12.16 -2.57 28.99
C LEU A 411 12.28 -4.06 29.32
N LEU A 412 13.47 -4.64 29.14
CA LEU A 412 13.72 -6.07 29.37
C LEU A 412 13.67 -6.45 30.85
N SER A 413 13.96 -5.49 31.73
CA SER A 413 13.88 -5.64 33.19
C SER A 413 12.44 -5.59 33.73
N SER A 414 11.45 -5.18 32.92
CA SER A 414 10.03 -5.12 33.29
C SER A 414 9.20 -6.18 32.55
N PRO A 415 8.80 -7.29 33.22
CA PRO A 415 8.01 -8.35 32.58
C PRO A 415 6.64 -7.86 32.07
N ALA A 416 6.03 -6.89 32.75
CA ALA A 416 4.73 -6.35 32.40
C ALA A 416 4.72 -5.58 31.05
N LYS A 417 5.86 -5.00 30.64
CA LYS A 417 5.98 -4.20 29.42
C LYS A 417 6.31 -5.04 28.15
N SER A 418 6.48 -6.36 28.28
CA SER A 418 6.90 -7.25 27.19
C SER A 418 6.26 -8.66 27.27
N SER A 419 4.94 -8.72 27.50
CA SER A 419 4.23 -9.97 27.80
C SER A 419 4.18 -10.98 26.64
N LYS A 420 4.29 -10.53 25.38
CA LYS A 420 4.32 -11.40 24.20
C LYS A 420 5.76 -11.80 23.85
N SER A 421 5.98 -13.10 23.65
CA SER A 421 7.29 -13.70 23.36
C SER A 421 8.02 -13.05 22.19
N GLU A 422 7.31 -12.74 21.11
CA GLU A 422 7.87 -12.25 19.85
C GLU A 422 8.35 -10.80 19.99
N VAL A 423 7.60 -9.96 20.71
CA VAL A 423 8.01 -8.58 21.04
C VAL A 423 9.29 -8.63 21.86
N ARG A 424 9.32 -9.49 22.89
CA ARG A 424 10.49 -9.64 23.75
C ARG A 424 11.71 -10.14 22.97
N MET A 425 11.55 -11.09 22.06
CA MET A 425 12.64 -11.58 21.19
C MET A 425 13.28 -10.45 20.36
N ILE A 426 12.47 -9.56 19.79
CA ILE A 426 12.98 -8.41 19.02
C ILE A 426 13.76 -7.44 19.93
N LEU A 427 13.22 -7.13 21.11
CA LEU A 427 13.88 -6.26 22.08
C LEU A 427 15.21 -6.86 22.58
N GLU A 428 15.24 -8.17 22.86
CA GLU A 428 16.46 -8.89 23.26
C GLU A 428 17.50 -8.93 22.14
N HIS A 429 17.06 -9.13 20.90
CA HIS A 429 17.92 -9.06 19.72
C HIS A 429 18.57 -7.68 19.60
N TRP A 430 17.80 -6.59 19.64
CA TRP A 430 18.35 -5.24 19.60
C TRP A 430 19.26 -4.93 20.79
N TYR A 431 18.95 -5.47 21.98
CA TYR A 431 19.79 -5.29 23.15
C TYR A 431 21.16 -5.95 22.98
N ARG A 432 21.21 -7.13 22.37
CA ARG A 432 22.45 -7.89 22.12
C ARG A 432 23.17 -7.51 20.82
N ALA A 433 22.48 -6.87 19.87
CA ALA A 433 23.02 -6.51 18.58
C ALA A 433 24.22 -5.55 18.71
N SER A 434 25.29 -5.82 17.99
CA SER A 434 26.41 -4.89 17.83
C SER A 434 26.00 -3.71 16.95
N SER A 435 26.69 -2.57 17.11
CA SER A 435 26.49 -1.40 16.26
C SER A 435 26.67 -1.77 14.78
N ILE A 436 25.77 -1.29 13.93
CA ILE A 436 25.91 -1.45 12.48
C ILE A 436 26.89 -0.38 11.99
N SER A 437 27.94 -0.76 11.27
CA SER A 437 28.85 0.23 10.69
C SER A 437 28.09 1.14 9.71
N LEU A 438 28.51 2.40 9.61
CA LEU A 438 27.86 3.37 8.73
C LEU A 438 27.78 2.87 7.27
N LYS A 439 28.85 2.25 6.77
CA LYS A 439 28.90 1.66 5.42
C LYS A 439 27.82 0.58 5.24
N LYS A 440 27.73 -0.37 6.18
CA LYS A 440 26.74 -1.46 6.13
C LYS A 440 25.30 -0.93 6.25
N ALA A 441 25.10 0.14 7.00
CA ALA A 441 23.81 0.81 7.10
C ALA A 441 23.38 1.38 5.74
N ARG A 442 24.29 2.07 5.04
CA ARG A 442 24.04 2.57 3.68
C ARG A 442 23.76 1.45 2.70
N GLU A 443 24.54 0.38 2.71
CA GLU A 443 24.30 -0.80 1.86
C GLU A 443 22.90 -1.40 2.09
N LYS A 444 22.44 -1.50 3.34
CA LYS A 444 21.06 -1.92 3.65
C LYS A 444 20.01 -0.94 3.12
N VAL A 445 20.25 0.38 3.19
CA VAL A 445 19.31 1.38 2.63
C VAL A 445 19.22 1.25 1.11
N GLN A 446 20.34 0.96 0.43
CA GLN A 446 20.36 0.77 -1.02
C GLN A 446 19.41 -0.34 -1.47
N THR A 447 19.33 -1.44 -0.71
CA THR A 447 18.43 -2.56 -1.05
C THR A 447 16.95 -2.26 -0.85
N LEU A 448 16.63 -1.14 -0.18
CA LEU A 448 15.25 -0.71 0.12
C LEU A 448 14.77 0.39 -0.82
N LYS A 449 15.59 0.81 -1.78
CA LYS A 449 15.28 1.92 -2.69
C LYS A 449 15.09 1.41 -4.11
N ASP A 450 13.98 1.81 -4.72
CA ASP A 450 13.83 1.87 -6.16
C ASP A 450 13.70 3.33 -6.62
N SER A 451 13.79 3.55 -7.92
CA SER A 451 13.76 4.90 -8.50
C SER A 451 12.34 5.42 -8.74
N ASP A 452 11.30 4.61 -8.55
CA ASP A 452 9.98 4.85 -9.13
C ASP A 452 9.09 5.80 -8.30
N GLU A 453 9.50 6.16 -7.08
CA GLU A 453 8.68 6.93 -6.12
C GLU A 453 9.36 8.17 -5.51
N THR A 454 10.33 8.75 -6.21
CA THR A 454 11.00 9.99 -5.80
C THR A 454 10.16 11.25 -6.00
N THR A 455 10.48 12.29 -5.22
CA THR A 455 9.86 13.62 -5.30
C THR A 455 10.88 14.75 -5.49
N ILE A 456 12.13 14.43 -5.82
CA ILE A 456 13.21 15.44 -5.86
C ILE A 456 12.93 16.45 -6.97
N GLY A 457 12.55 16.00 -8.16
CA GLY A 457 12.32 16.87 -9.31
C GLY A 457 11.06 17.73 -9.21
N LEU A 458 10.21 17.47 -8.20
CA LEU A 458 9.08 18.35 -7.87
C LEU A 458 9.55 19.66 -7.25
N LEU A 459 10.75 19.70 -6.67
CA LEU A 459 11.20 20.81 -5.84
C LEU A 459 11.83 21.93 -6.69
N MET A 460 11.36 23.16 -6.50
CA MET A 460 11.83 24.36 -7.22
C MET A 460 13.21 24.83 -6.75
N LYS A 461 13.47 24.78 -5.45
CA LYS A 461 14.69 25.34 -4.86
C LYS A 461 15.83 24.32 -4.84
N LYS A 462 17.02 24.74 -5.30
CA LYS A 462 18.25 23.92 -5.33
C LYS A 462 18.54 23.24 -3.98
N ARG A 463 18.49 24.00 -2.89
CA ARG A 463 18.76 23.46 -1.54
C ARG A 463 17.78 22.35 -1.13
N ASP A 464 16.53 22.43 -1.56
CA ASP A 464 15.50 21.47 -1.19
C ASP A 464 15.71 20.18 -1.97
N ARG A 465 16.09 20.29 -3.25
CA ARG A 465 16.54 19.14 -4.06
C ARG A 465 17.75 18.46 -3.44
N ILE A 466 18.78 19.20 -3.06
CA ILE A 466 19.99 18.66 -2.42
C ILE A 466 19.64 17.98 -1.09
N SER A 467 18.85 18.63 -0.25
CA SER A 467 18.44 18.09 1.04
C SER A 467 17.61 16.81 0.89
N MET A 468 16.69 16.77 -0.08
CA MET A 468 15.88 15.59 -0.37
C MET A 468 16.69 14.48 -1.03
N ALA A 469 17.63 14.80 -1.94
CA ALA A 469 18.54 13.82 -2.54
C ALA A 469 19.42 13.16 -1.47
N ASN A 470 19.95 13.94 -0.52
CA ASN A 470 20.65 13.41 0.64
C ASN A 470 19.76 12.46 1.43
N TYR A 471 18.55 12.89 1.81
CA TYR A 471 17.59 12.03 2.52
C TYR A 471 17.25 10.74 1.75
N GLN A 472 17.01 10.80 0.44
CA GLN A 472 16.66 9.63 -0.36
C GLN A 472 17.81 8.62 -0.45
N LEU A 473 19.05 9.11 -0.53
CA LEU A 473 20.25 8.27 -0.56
C LEU A 473 20.58 7.65 0.80
N THR A 474 20.27 8.34 1.89
CA THR A 474 20.76 7.98 3.22
C THR A 474 19.68 7.40 4.13
N GLY A 475 18.46 7.95 4.09
CA GLY A 475 17.44 7.79 5.11
C GLY A 475 17.74 8.55 6.41
N ASP A 476 18.68 9.51 6.38
CA ASP A 476 19.05 10.29 7.56
C ASP A 476 18.01 11.35 7.88
N PHE A 477 17.54 11.38 9.12
CA PHE A 477 16.57 12.36 9.59
C PHE A 477 16.92 12.84 11.00
N GLY A 478 17.19 14.13 11.16
CA GLY A 478 17.66 14.69 12.42
C GLY A 478 19.07 14.26 12.83
N VAL A 479 19.91 13.89 11.84
CA VAL A 479 21.32 13.52 12.03
C VAL A 479 22.19 14.48 11.22
N ARG A 480 23.20 15.07 11.87
CA ARG A 480 24.22 15.88 11.18
C ARG A 480 25.54 15.13 11.00
N ASN A 481 25.95 14.36 12.00
CA ASN A 481 27.19 13.57 12.01
C ASN A 481 26.87 12.10 12.31
N PRO A 482 26.51 11.29 11.29
CA PRO A 482 26.17 9.89 11.49
C PRO A 482 27.42 9.07 11.83
N ILE A 483 27.31 8.21 12.85
CA ILE A 483 28.40 7.34 13.34
C ILE A 483 28.11 5.85 13.08
N CYS A 484 26.86 5.42 13.22
CA CYS A 484 26.44 4.03 13.07
C CYS A 484 25.02 3.93 12.49
N GLY A 485 24.65 2.74 12.04
CA GLY A 485 23.31 2.42 11.54
C GLY A 485 22.31 2.13 12.65
N SER A 486 21.04 2.42 12.37
CA SER A 486 19.92 2.11 13.25
C SER A 486 19.64 0.61 13.29
N ILE A 487 19.93 -0.04 14.41
CA ILE A 487 19.53 -1.45 14.61
C ILE A 487 18.01 -1.60 14.63
N VAL A 488 17.26 -0.55 14.97
CA VAL A 488 15.80 -0.58 15.05
C VAL A 488 15.16 -0.59 13.66
N LEU A 489 15.70 0.16 12.69
CA LEU A 489 15.15 0.18 11.34
C LEU A 489 15.77 -0.90 10.45
N LEU A 490 17.06 -1.19 10.64
CA LEU A 490 17.84 -2.00 9.70
C LEU A 490 18.13 -3.42 10.17
N ASP A 491 17.81 -3.80 11.41
CA ASP A 491 18.15 -5.12 11.95
C ASP A 491 16.98 -5.75 12.70
N CYS A 492 16.73 -7.03 12.47
CA CYS A 492 15.68 -7.80 13.14
C CYS A 492 16.11 -9.28 13.21
N PRO A 493 15.56 -10.06 14.14
CA PRO A 493 15.74 -11.51 14.16
C PRO A 493 15.29 -12.19 12.86
N ASP A 494 15.91 -13.33 12.53
CA ASP A 494 15.47 -14.17 11.42
C ASP A 494 14.00 -14.58 11.57
N GLY A 495 13.28 -14.62 10.45
CA GLY A 495 11.84 -14.89 10.43
C GLY A 495 10.96 -13.65 10.66
N THR A 496 11.53 -12.50 11.02
CA THR A 496 10.79 -11.23 11.03
C THR A 496 10.42 -10.83 9.60
N PRO A 497 9.19 -10.34 9.36
CA PRO A 497 8.80 -9.84 8.04
C PRO A 497 9.78 -8.82 7.44
N PRO A 498 10.00 -8.84 6.11
CA PRO A 498 10.88 -7.89 5.45
C PRO A 498 10.36 -6.43 5.57
N PRO A 499 11.26 -5.44 5.61
CA PRO A 499 10.88 -4.03 5.54
C PRO A 499 10.20 -3.67 4.22
N VAL A 500 9.38 -2.63 4.26
CA VAL A 500 8.75 -2.05 3.07
C VAL A 500 9.77 -1.22 2.29
N SER A 501 9.82 -1.40 0.97
CA SER A 501 10.64 -0.57 0.07
C SER A 501 10.12 0.85 -0.03
N ASN A 502 11.01 1.82 -0.28
CA ASN A 502 10.75 3.26 -0.46
C ASN A 502 10.02 3.96 0.68
N GLU A 503 9.90 3.35 1.85
CA GLU A 503 9.31 4.00 2.99
C GLU A 503 9.97 5.35 3.29
N THR A 504 9.12 6.34 3.56
CA THR A 504 9.57 7.70 3.85
C THR A 504 8.77 8.33 4.98
N VAL A 505 9.47 9.10 5.81
CA VAL A 505 8.87 9.92 6.87
C VAL A 505 7.88 10.96 6.31
N PHE A 506 8.05 11.38 5.06
CA PHE A 506 7.17 12.35 4.40
C PHE A 506 5.77 11.78 4.11
N SER A 507 5.59 10.46 4.13
CA SER A 507 4.26 9.84 4.08
C SER A 507 3.50 10.02 5.39
N ALA A 508 4.21 10.11 6.51
CA ALA A 508 3.65 10.15 7.86
C ALA A 508 3.47 11.58 8.39
N LEU A 509 4.31 12.54 7.98
CA LEU A 509 4.22 13.91 8.47
C LEU A 509 3.14 14.73 7.73
N PRO A 510 2.33 15.55 8.44
CA PRO A 510 1.34 16.40 7.81
C PRO A 510 2.03 17.53 7.03
N PHE A 511 2.16 17.32 5.73
CA PHE A 511 2.95 18.18 4.85
C PHE A 511 2.52 19.65 4.88
N LYS A 512 1.22 19.93 5.10
CA LYS A 512 0.72 21.30 5.30
C LYS A 512 1.36 22.01 6.50
N GLU A 513 1.60 21.30 7.59
CA GLU A 513 2.26 21.88 8.77
C GLU A 513 3.78 22.02 8.55
N VAL A 514 4.39 21.07 7.84
CA VAL A 514 5.79 21.18 7.41
C VAL A 514 6.01 22.42 6.56
N MET A 515 5.13 22.68 5.58
CA MET A 515 5.22 23.85 4.71
C MET A 515 5.03 25.17 5.45
N LYS A 516 4.15 25.21 6.47
CA LYS A 516 4.04 26.41 7.33
C LYS A 516 5.37 26.74 7.98
N ILE A 517 6.10 25.75 8.50
CA ILE A 517 7.43 25.95 9.09
C ILE A 517 8.43 26.41 8.03
N ALA A 518 8.43 25.78 6.84
CA ALA A 518 9.30 26.16 5.74
C ALA A 518 9.05 27.60 5.22
N ASN A 519 7.85 28.14 5.45
CA ASN A 519 7.49 29.52 5.11
C ASN A 519 7.94 30.54 6.17
N LEU A 520 8.19 30.12 7.41
CA LEU A 520 8.64 31.02 8.49
C LEU A 520 10.10 31.45 8.33
N ASP A 521 10.93 30.57 7.77
CA ASP A 521 12.34 30.85 7.53
C ASP A 521 12.71 30.50 6.09
N SER A 522 13.03 31.53 5.32
CA SER A 522 13.44 31.39 3.94
C SER A 522 14.76 30.68 3.77
N HIS A 523 15.51 30.27 4.81
CA HIS A 523 16.72 29.44 4.73
C HIS A 523 16.48 27.96 5.05
N THR A 524 15.39 27.64 5.74
CA THR A 524 15.05 26.27 6.11
C THR A 524 14.70 25.44 4.86
N THR A 525 15.26 24.23 4.79
CA THR A 525 14.92 23.26 3.73
C THR A 525 13.64 22.50 4.09
N ILE A 526 12.97 21.87 3.13
CA ILE A 526 11.78 21.05 3.40
C ILE A 526 12.08 19.92 4.39
N VAL A 527 13.25 19.27 4.29
CA VAL A 527 13.67 18.26 5.27
C VAL A 527 13.91 18.90 6.64
N GLY A 528 14.57 20.07 6.70
CA GLY A 528 14.77 20.80 7.96
C GLY A 528 13.47 21.25 8.62
N ALA A 529 12.47 21.66 7.83
CA ALA A 529 11.14 21.99 8.31
C ALA A 529 10.42 20.75 8.88
N ALA A 530 10.58 19.60 8.22
CA ALA A 530 10.05 18.32 8.71
C ALA A 530 10.73 17.88 10.02
N GLU A 531 12.06 18.02 10.12
CA GLU A 531 12.82 17.77 11.35
C GLU A 531 12.32 18.67 12.50
N THR A 532 12.08 19.95 12.20
CA THR A 532 11.57 20.94 13.16
C THR A 532 10.16 20.58 13.63
N TYR A 533 9.28 20.14 12.72
CA TYR A 533 7.95 19.65 13.07
C TYR A 533 8.02 18.46 14.02
N ALA A 534 8.84 17.45 13.69
CA ALA A 534 9.00 16.26 14.51
C ALA A 534 9.54 16.60 15.92
N LEU A 535 10.53 17.49 16.00
CA LEU A 535 11.09 17.97 17.27
C LEU A 535 10.08 18.70 18.15
N ALA A 536 9.21 19.52 17.55
CA ALA A 536 8.14 20.20 18.28
C ALA A 536 7.16 19.18 18.88
N GLY A 537 6.77 18.18 18.08
CA GLY A 537 5.93 17.06 18.53
C GLY A 537 6.57 16.25 19.66
N ILE A 538 7.85 15.92 19.56
CA ILE A 538 8.59 15.19 20.62
C ILE A 538 8.71 16.04 21.89
N THR A 539 8.99 17.34 21.76
CA THR A 539 9.03 18.26 22.91
C THR A 539 7.70 18.26 23.66
N LYS A 540 6.59 18.28 22.92
CA LYS A 540 5.22 18.17 23.46
C LYS A 540 5.01 16.84 24.18
N LEU A 541 5.37 15.71 23.55
CA LEU A 541 5.22 14.37 24.14
C LEU A 541 6.05 14.18 25.41
N MET A 542 7.28 14.70 25.44
CA MET A 542 8.12 14.69 26.64
C MET A 542 7.49 15.48 27.79
N SER A 543 6.82 16.59 27.48
CA SER A 543 6.07 17.36 28.48
C SER A 543 4.86 16.58 29.01
N TRP A 544 4.09 15.95 28.13
CA TRP A 544 2.92 15.16 28.54
C TRP A 544 3.33 13.96 29.38
N SER A 545 4.39 13.26 28.99
CA SER A 545 4.93 12.12 29.74
C SER A 545 5.51 12.55 31.09
N GLY A 546 6.35 13.59 31.13
CA GLY A 546 6.97 14.07 32.37
C GLY A 546 5.98 14.63 33.40
N SER A 547 4.80 15.08 32.95
CA SER A 547 3.70 15.54 33.81
C SER A 547 2.61 14.49 34.02
N ASN A 548 2.84 13.23 33.65
CA ASN A 548 1.88 12.12 33.78
C ASN A 548 0.49 12.40 33.19
N ARG A 549 0.44 13.13 32.06
CA ARG A 549 -0.80 13.51 31.37
C ARG A 549 -1.27 12.45 30.37
N ILE A 550 -0.42 11.48 30.06
CA ILE A 550 -0.72 10.37 29.17
C ILE A 550 -0.08 9.10 29.71
N ASP A 551 -0.83 8.02 29.64
CA ASP A 551 -0.40 6.66 29.95
C ASP A 551 -0.58 5.80 28.70
N VAL A 552 0.45 5.05 28.31
CA VAL A 552 0.50 4.33 27.03
C VAL A 552 0.71 2.84 27.28
N ASP A 553 -0.23 2.05 26.78
CA ASP A 553 -0.21 0.59 26.80
C ASP A 553 -0.20 0.07 25.35
N LEU A 554 0.75 -0.82 25.03
CA LEU A 554 0.96 -1.33 23.68
C LEU A 554 0.84 -2.85 23.69
N ARG A 555 -0.10 -3.38 22.89
CA ARG A 555 -0.46 -4.79 22.87
C ARG A 555 -0.21 -5.39 21.50
N CYS A 556 0.49 -6.53 21.48
CA CYS A 556 0.74 -7.31 20.27
C CYS A 556 -0.38 -8.35 20.07
N ALA A 557 -1.43 -7.98 19.35
CA ALA A 557 -2.59 -8.84 19.11
C ALA A 557 -3.32 -8.47 17.82
N MET A 558 -4.00 -9.46 17.23
CA MET A 558 -5.06 -9.17 16.27
C MET A 558 -6.25 -8.57 17.04
N VAL A 559 -6.95 -7.59 16.45
CA VAL A 559 -8.10 -6.96 17.12
C VAL A 559 -9.21 -7.97 17.43
N GLN A 560 -9.36 -9.00 16.59
CA GLN A 560 -10.30 -10.11 16.79
C GLN A 560 -10.06 -10.87 18.09
N ASP A 561 -8.81 -10.97 18.53
CA ASP A 561 -8.41 -11.72 19.72
C ASP A 561 -8.48 -10.87 20.99
N ALA A 562 -8.59 -9.55 20.85
CA ALA A 562 -8.52 -8.58 21.95
C ALA A 562 -9.86 -7.88 22.24
N ILE A 563 -10.97 -8.33 21.65
CA ILE A 563 -12.27 -7.64 21.74
C ILE A 563 -12.73 -7.41 23.18
N ASP A 564 -12.70 -8.46 24.01
CA ASP A 564 -13.16 -8.37 25.41
C ASP A 564 -12.25 -7.48 26.26
N GLU A 565 -10.94 -7.56 26.04
CA GLU A 565 -9.96 -6.71 26.72
C GLU A 565 -10.16 -5.24 26.33
N ILE A 566 -10.35 -4.94 25.03
CA ILE A 566 -10.64 -3.59 24.53
C ILE A 566 -11.92 -3.06 25.16
N ALA A 567 -12.98 -3.87 25.15
CA ALA A 567 -14.27 -3.45 25.70
C ALA A 567 -14.18 -3.12 27.19
N SER A 568 -13.39 -3.88 27.96
CA SER A 568 -13.21 -3.66 29.40
C SER A 568 -12.59 -2.30 29.73
N GLU A 569 -11.83 -1.72 28.79
CA GLU A 569 -11.15 -0.42 28.92
C GLU A 569 -12.09 0.77 28.65
N ARG A 570 -13.36 0.48 28.30
CA ARG A 570 -14.43 1.45 28.01
C ARG A 570 -13.95 2.60 27.10
N PRO A 571 -13.58 2.29 25.84
CA PRO A 571 -13.03 3.28 24.93
C PRO A 571 -13.94 4.49 24.78
N TRP A 572 -13.38 5.69 24.88
CA TRP A 572 -14.09 6.92 24.49
C TRP A 572 -14.01 7.10 22.97
N THR A 573 -12.83 6.85 22.41
CA THR A 573 -12.58 6.91 20.97
C THR A 573 -11.76 5.72 20.53
N MET A 574 -12.01 5.27 19.30
CA MET A 574 -11.22 4.24 18.63
C MET A 574 -10.78 4.70 17.24
N SER A 575 -9.48 4.65 16.98
CA SER A 575 -8.91 4.87 15.65
C SER A 575 -8.62 3.55 14.98
N TRP A 576 -9.06 3.43 13.73
CA TRP A 576 -8.79 2.28 12.88
C TRP A 576 -7.89 2.79 11.77
N SER A 577 -6.66 2.28 11.70
CA SER A 577 -5.79 2.48 10.54
C SER A 577 -6.44 1.91 9.27
N ASN A 578 -5.68 1.66 8.21
CA ASN A 578 -6.18 0.97 7.02
C ASN A 578 -6.61 -0.49 7.27
N VAL A 579 -6.67 -0.98 8.52
CA VAL A 579 -7.15 -2.31 8.91
C VAL A 579 -8.55 -2.64 8.36
N LEU A 580 -9.42 -1.64 8.22
CA LEU A 580 -10.76 -1.82 7.62
C LEU A 580 -10.72 -2.23 6.14
N ASP A 581 -9.58 -2.04 5.47
CA ASP A 581 -9.33 -2.54 4.11
C ASP A 581 -9.10 -4.06 4.06
N TYR A 582 -9.03 -4.73 5.22
CA TYR A 582 -8.69 -6.15 5.32
C TYR A 582 -9.70 -6.99 6.11
N ILE A 583 -10.76 -6.38 6.65
CA ILE A 583 -11.83 -7.07 7.41
C ILE A 583 -13.16 -6.89 6.69
N ASP A 584 -13.94 -7.95 6.44
CA ASP A 584 -15.26 -7.80 5.81
C ASP A 584 -16.13 -6.73 6.48
N CYS A 585 -16.93 -5.98 5.72
CA CYS A 585 -17.72 -4.87 6.25
C CYS A 585 -18.64 -5.31 7.40
N SER A 586 -19.31 -6.46 7.25
CA SER A 586 -20.22 -6.98 8.28
C SER A 586 -19.46 -7.41 9.54
N GLU A 587 -18.30 -8.03 9.35
CA GLU A 587 -17.41 -8.46 10.43
C GLU A 587 -16.80 -7.27 11.17
N PHE A 588 -16.31 -6.26 10.44
CA PHE A 588 -15.78 -5.02 11.01
C PHE A 588 -16.81 -4.35 11.91
N HIS A 589 -18.04 -4.17 11.43
CA HIS A 589 -19.10 -3.57 12.23
C HIS A 589 -19.48 -4.41 13.44
N LYS A 590 -19.39 -5.75 13.36
CA LYS A 590 -19.57 -6.63 14.52
C LYS A 590 -18.47 -6.39 15.55
N ILE A 591 -17.21 -6.46 15.15
CA ILE A 591 -16.05 -6.23 16.02
C ILE A 591 -16.13 -4.85 16.69
N ALA A 592 -16.38 -3.79 15.90
CA ALA A 592 -16.47 -2.43 16.39
C ALA A 592 -17.58 -2.26 17.44
N ARG A 593 -18.74 -2.91 17.27
CA ARG A 593 -19.82 -2.89 18.27
C ARG A 593 -19.44 -3.63 19.55
N GLU A 594 -18.81 -4.79 19.44
CA GLU A 594 -18.39 -5.58 20.61
C GLU A 594 -17.33 -4.85 21.44
N CYS A 595 -16.36 -4.21 20.79
CA CYS A 595 -15.38 -3.34 21.47
C CYS A 595 -16.02 -2.16 22.22
N SER A 596 -17.28 -1.81 21.88
CA SER A 596 -18.01 -0.66 22.40
C SER A 596 -19.24 -1.05 23.21
N LYS A 597 -19.34 -2.31 23.65
CA LYS A 597 -20.52 -2.84 24.36
C LYS A 597 -20.85 -2.15 25.69
N HIS A 598 -19.95 -1.32 26.23
CA HIS A 598 -20.10 -0.67 27.53
C HIS A 598 -20.31 0.85 27.48
N GLY A 599 -20.41 1.47 26.29
CA GLY A 599 -20.64 2.91 26.19
C GLY A 599 -20.61 3.45 24.76
N ASP A 600 -20.81 4.76 24.64
CA ASP A 600 -20.82 5.46 23.35
C ASP A 600 -19.39 5.77 22.89
N THR A 601 -18.79 4.79 22.23
CA THR A 601 -17.46 4.94 21.61
C THR A 601 -17.56 5.62 20.25
N THR A 602 -16.76 6.65 20.00
CA THR A 602 -16.61 7.22 18.65
C THR A 602 -15.52 6.49 17.86
N HIS A 603 -15.89 5.89 16.73
CA HIS A 603 -14.95 5.21 15.83
C HIS A 603 -14.61 6.12 14.64
N TYR A 604 -13.32 6.26 14.33
CA TYR A 604 -12.85 6.87 13.10
C TYR A 604 -11.81 6.00 12.43
N GLY A 605 -11.81 5.96 11.10
CA GLY A 605 -10.81 5.22 10.36
C GLY A 605 -10.63 5.73 8.95
N TYR A 606 -9.69 5.14 8.22
CA TYR A 606 -9.44 5.48 6.84
C TYR A 606 -9.27 4.24 5.96
N SER A 607 -9.71 4.35 4.71
CA SER A 607 -9.46 3.36 3.67
C SER A 607 -8.45 3.94 2.69
N MET A 608 -7.46 3.13 2.29
CA MET A 608 -6.58 3.42 1.18
C MET A 608 -6.98 2.64 -0.07
N ASN A 609 -7.51 1.43 0.11
CA ASN A 609 -7.76 0.50 -0.97
C ASN A 609 -9.13 0.65 -1.63
N TRP A 610 -10.07 1.45 -1.10
CA TRP A 610 -11.40 1.62 -1.71
C TRP A 610 -11.37 2.02 -3.19
N THR A 611 -10.31 2.72 -3.64
CA THR A 611 -10.14 3.09 -5.05
C THR A 611 -10.05 1.85 -5.96
N VAL A 612 -9.54 0.71 -5.47
CA VAL A 612 -9.53 -0.57 -6.21
C VAL A 612 -10.93 -1.15 -6.38
N ASP A 613 -11.87 -0.74 -5.53
CA ASP A 613 -13.26 -1.22 -5.45
C ASP A 613 -14.29 -0.30 -6.10
N VAL A 614 -13.90 0.91 -6.49
CA VAL A 614 -14.80 1.88 -7.15
C VAL A 614 -14.31 2.17 -8.56
N TRP A 615 -15.16 1.95 -9.55
CA TRP A 615 -14.85 2.27 -10.95
C TRP A 615 -14.93 3.77 -11.19
N GLY A 616 -13.97 4.33 -11.93
CA GLY A 616 -13.92 5.74 -12.31
C GLY A 616 -12.93 6.56 -11.47
N THR A 617 -12.26 5.92 -10.51
CA THR A 617 -11.27 6.54 -9.61
C THR A 617 -9.85 6.55 -10.19
N CYS A 618 -9.62 5.86 -11.31
CA CYS A 618 -8.31 5.77 -11.96
C CYS A 618 -8.41 6.03 -13.46
N LEU A 619 -7.36 6.62 -14.05
CA LEU A 619 -7.31 6.89 -15.49
C LEU A 619 -7.41 5.60 -16.33
N PHE A 620 -6.95 4.47 -15.79
CA PHE A 620 -7.07 3.14 -16.43
C PHE A 620 -8.52 2.71 -16.68
N ASP A 621 -9.49 3.25 -15.95
CA ASP A 621 -10.91 2.94 -16.14
C ASP A 621 -11.43 3.42 -17.49
N TYR A 622 -10.82 4.48 -18.02
CA TYR A 622 -11.19 5.13 -19.26
C TYR A 622 -10.40 4.56 -20.46
N ARG A 623 -10.21 3.25 -20.52
CA ARG A 623 -9.32 2.56 -21.49
C ARG A 623 -9.76 2.57 -22.96
N ASP A 624 -11.04 2.78 -23.26
CA ASP A 624 -11.52 2.68 -24.64
C ASP A 624 -11.09 3.88 -25.51
N LYS A 625 -10.92 3.66 -26.83
CA LYS A 625 -10.61 4.73 -27.81
C LYS A 625 -11.60 5.89 -27.80
N ASN A 626 -12.87 5.59 -27.46
CA ASN A 626 -13.94 6.59 -27.36
C ASN A 626 -13.75 7.55 -26.17
N ASN A 627 -12.88 7.21 -25.22
CA ASN A 627 -12.59 8.04 -24.06
C ASN A 627 -11.37 8.96 -24.26
N THR A 628 -10.76 9.02 -25.45
CA THR A 628 -9.54 9.81 -25.68
C THR A 628 -9.71 11.29 -25.31
N GLU A 629 -10.76 11.92 -25.83
CA GLU A 629 -11.06 13.32 -25.50
C GLU A 629 -11.39 13.50 -24.01
N TYR A 630 -12.05 12.50 -23.39
CA TYR A 630 -12.37 12.53 -21.98
C TYR A 630 -11.12 12.39 -21.10
N ARG A 631 -10.19 11.48 -21.42
CA ARG A 631 -8.88 11.35 -20.75
C ARG A 631 -8.10 12.65 -20.81
N LYS A 632 -8.08 13.32 -21.97
CA LYS A 632 -7.46 14.64 -22.13
C LYS A 632 -8.09 15.67 -21.18
N LYS A 633 -9.43 15.79 -21.18
CA LYS A 633 -10.16 16.67 -20.27
C LYS A 633 -9.88 16.37 -18.79
N LEU A 634 -9.79 15.10 -18.40
CA LEU A 634 -9.45 14.71 -17.03
C LEU A 634 -8.04 15.13 -16.65
N MET A 635 -7.05 14.95 -17.53
CA MET A 635 -5.68 15.36 -17.28
C MET A 635 -5.55 16.88 -17.17
N ASP A 636 -6.21 17.63 -18.05
CA ASP A 636 -6.18 19.10 -18.03
C ASP A 636 -6.87 19.64 -16.77
N ALA A 637 -8.08 19.15 -16.45
CA ALA A 637 -8.79 19.53 -15.22
C ALA A 637 -8.01 19.16 -13.95
N SER A 638 -7.29 18.03 -13.96
CA SER A 638 -6.42 17.63 -12.85
C SER A 638 -5.25 18.60 -12.67
N LYS A 639 -4.60 19.06 -13.74
CA LYS A 639 -3.50 20.04 -13.66
C LYS A 639 -4.03 21.37 -13.11
N ASP A 640 -5.16 21.84 -13.64
CA ASP A 640 -5.78 23.11 -13.24
C ASP A 640 -6.21 23.09 -11.76
N LEU A 641 -6.77 21.97 -11.27
CA LEU A 641 -7.14 21.84 -9.86
C LEU A 641 -5.89 21.85 -8.97
N GLN A 642 -4.83 21.15 -9.36
CA GLN A 642 -3.61 21.05 -8.56
C GLN A 642 -2.89 22.38 -8.47
N GLN A 643 -2.73 23.07 -9.59
CA GLN A 643 -2.13 24.40 -9.63
C GLN A 643 -2.88 25.36 -8.70
N ARG A 644 -4.22 25.47 -8.86
CA ARG A 644 -5.04 26.31 -7.98
C ARG A 644 -4.95 25.91 -6.50
N SER A 645 -4.92 24.61 -6.22
CA SER A 645 -4.81 24.11 -4.84
C SER A 645 -3.48 24.51 -4.20
N TYR A 646 -2.37 24.46 -4.95
CA TYR A 646 -1.06 24.82 -4.41
C TYR A 646 -0.90 26.34 -4.32
N GLU A 647 -1.41 27.11 -5.28
CA GLU A 647 -1.48 28.57 -5.20
C GLU A 647 -2.28 29.02 -3.96
N MET A 648 -3.43 28.40 -3.70
CA MET A 648 -4.23 28.66 -2.49
C MET A 648 -3.49 28.32 -1.19
N LEU A 649 -2.55 27.37 -1.23
CA LEU A 649 -1.75 26.96 -0.09
C LEU A 649 -0.42 27.73 0.01
N GLY A 650 -0.09 28.58 -0.96
CA GLY A 650 1.19 29.30 -1.04
C GLY A 650 2.38 28.39 -1.33
N TRP A 651 2.18 27.33 -2.11
CA TRP A 651 3.17 26.28 -2.38
C TRP A 651 3.87 26.43 -3.74
N GLU A 652 3.46 27.39 -4.57
CA GLU A 652 4.01 27.70 -5.89
C GLU A 652 5.50 28.09 -5.86
N SER A 653 5.98 28.61 -4.73
CA SER A 653 7.41 28.94 -4.55
C SER A 653 8.29 27.73 -4.18
N TYR A 654 7.70 26.56 -3.94
CA TYR A 654 8.39 25.34 -3.54
C TYR A 654 8.29 24.21 -4.56
N PHE A 655 7.20 24.16 -5.35
CA PHE A 655 6.95 23.08 -6.30
C PHE A 655 6.87 23.54 -7.74
N ARG A 656 7.37 22.70 -8.66
CA ARG A 656 7.31 22.97 -10.10
C ARG A 656 5.90 22.73 -10.63
N PHE A 657 5.46 23.53 -11.59
CA PHE A 657 4.17 23.38 -12.26
C PHE A 657 4.30 23.26 -13.78
N PRO A 658 3.54 22.33 -14.41
CA PRO A 658 2.81 21.25 -13.76
C PRO A 658 3.76 20.26 -13.07
N LEU A 659 3.27 19.55 -12.04
CA LEU A 659 4.09 18.59 -11.30
C LEU A 659 4.64 17.53 -12.27
N PRO A 660 5.97 17.27 -12.30
CA PRO A 660 6.56 16.23 -13.13
C PRO A 660 6.32 14.85 -12.50
N GLN A 661 5.05 14.46 -12.40
CA GLN A 661 4.59 13.16 -11.88
C GLN A 661 3.81 12.40 -12.92
N ASN A 662 3.72 11.08 -12.75
CA ASN A 662 2.87 10.23 -13.57
C ASN A 662 1.40 10.74 -13.55
N PRO A 663 0.80 11.02 -14.72
CA PRO A 663 -0.60 11.44 -14.84
C PRO A 663 -1.61 10.56 -14.13
N LEU A 664 -1.31 9.27 -13.93
CA LEU A 664 -2.15 8.35 -13.14
C LEU A 664 -2.38 8.87 -11.72
N ASN A 665 -1.30 9.32 -11.07
CA ASN A 665 -1.34 9.75 -9.67
C ASN A 665 -2.05 11.10 -9.55
N THR A 666 -1.81 12.01 -10.49
CA THR A 666 -2.41 13.34 -10.48
C THR A 666 -3.90 13.27 -10.78
N VAL A 667 -4.30 12.52 -11.82
CA VAL A 667 -5.72 12.36 -12.19
C VAL A 667 -6.50 11.58 -11.13
N ALA A 668 -5.91 10.57 -10.48
CA ALA A 668 -6.56 9.89 -9.38
C ALA A 668 -6.96 10.86 -8.24
N ARG A 669 -6.10 11.82 -7.89
CA ARG A 669 -6.41 12.88 -6.90
C ARG A 669 -7.56 13.79 -7.34
N TYR A 670 -7.74 13.99 -8.64
CA TYR A 670 -8.87 14.75 -9.19
C TYR A 670 -10.18 13.95 -9.20
N LEU A 671 -10.10 12.65 -9.51
CA LEU A 671 -11.26 11.76 -9.62
C LEU A 671 -11.80 11.33 -8.25
N VAL A 672 -10.93 11.08 -7.28
CA VAL A 672 -11.29 10.58 -5.95
C VAL A 672 -12.38 11.43 -5.27
N PRO A 673 -12.23 12.77 -5.13
CA PRO A 673 -13.26 13.59 -4.49
C PRO A 673 -14.62 13.53 -5.19
N GLN A 674 -14.64 13.43 -6.52
CA GLN A 674 -15.89 13.40 -7.32
C GLN A 674 -16.72 12.14 -7.10
N HIS A 675 -16.09 11.08 -6.60
CA HIS A 675 -16.71 9.81 -6.29
C HIS A 675 -16.89 9.59 -4.79
N TYR A 676 -16.14 10.30 -3.94
CA TYR A 676 -16.25 10.21 -2.48
C TYR A 676 -17.46 11.00 -1.93
N GLU A 677 -17.84 12.12 -2.57
CA GLU A 677 -18.96 12.98 -2.14
C GLU A 677 -20.34 12.52 -2.66
N LYS A 678 -20.41 11.46 -3.47
CA LYS A 678 -21.65 10.90 -4.04
C LYS A 678 -22.03 9.60 -3.36
#